data_AF-T0PJY4-F1
#
_entry.id   AF-T0PJY4-F1
#
_cell.length_a   1.000
_cell.length_b   1.000
_cell.length_c   1.000
_cell.angle_alpha   90.00
_cell.angle_beta   90.00
_cell.angle_gamma   90.00
#
_symmetry.space_group_name_H-M   'P 1'
#
loop_
_entity.id
_entity.type
_entity.pdbx_description
1 polymer ?
#
loop_
_entity_poly.entity_id
_entity_poly.type
_entity_poly.pdbx_seq_one_letter_code
_entity_poly.pdbx_strand_id
1 'polypeptide(L)'
;MVHGSRTIRVAPRVSNLEEREATHVAPHLVHVPIVRRTRLLALCFALSCLWNIVSPFKTWAITAYGFVSFATTRTVLLEWNTQLNGRFLTQLYTNAGIPLPSPVAADRYINVVLDFLVLPRSQFVWAASPIDKGPFLRSTLAAPVAATSPPTPYVAPVVHNCRLAGVTEAVLCLQGVAANADLSATYPSLSTCLIRRQTIVAQGGSLVDVATELAADFDLDGTHVAGVPLLFTPVTFMDGYISLSGERSGLATYRIYGRPPSPNNQVNVLSPVATAVAACLAQPGDATCVDTSAAAFLGNALLEHQSEYLDNAAFTLASAPNVFVYIPRKQAALADVEYVSPGNLSAWNGLFKQLVATVMNAPIVKSDALEELCLVGDGCFGVCMNETASGGTTLTYMRSGVCVAAIDKVAHGLVDVYVDMKCFGLGTGTSSVKVTYLSADGVRRTVIANNTASPVAILACFVGGRAPQSDYPSFVMDMLTQGTQAEIVVTYSNGDEAMIINFIALLSLAGYGYYCVCICFYLRELLCWLWRSAKREPQLLYSVANASISSIVWMHHRTSMKFVGFVSFLAWHIDAAKLHCAWAASIDEMATDATYSCSVDSLGHLDGANALVSLVSFAWVFFALVYMDLLPGVTIHTRGYLVTTLLLGVLPLSLLSFLMAELCKLRLALPGFAMVHEYLFLALLWGAVMALLRTSVLLAPTLTLLEAALRVVGVRRQAIHPESAWADAIGPSYWVHDSGYRRAPVYYVPLSLLMETPYLDVRNVVDHAYVGTGVRRHGDHPEWVAYQCEYMVFLAH
;
A
#
# COMPACT_ATOMS: atom_id res chain seq x y z
N MET A 1 0.83 -96.15 -10.25
CA MET A 1 0.63 -95.97 -11.71
C MET A 1 -0.72 -96.56 -12.10
N VAL A 2 -1.44 -95.90 -13.02
CA VAL A 2 -2.40 -96.44 -14.00
C VAL A 2 -3.63 -97.26 -13.51
N HIS A 3 -4.78 -96.58 -13.64
CA HIS A 3 -6.12 -97.05 -14.06
C HIS A 3 -6.95 -98.08 -13.28
N GLY A 4 -8.25 -97.78 -13.26
CA GLY A 4 -9.36 -98.67 -12.89
C GLY A 4 -10.69 -97.96 -13.16
N SER A 5 -11.10 -97.87 -14.43
CA SER A 5 -12.36 -97.24 -14.82
C SER A 5 -13.57 -98.06 -14.35
N ARG A 6 -14.67 -97.37 -13.99
CA ARG A 6 -15.97 -98.01 -13.77
C ARG A 6 -17.00 -97.50 -14.78
N THR A 7 -17.77 -98.45 -15.30
CA THR A 7 -18.70 -98.30 -16.41
C THR A 7 -20.09 -97.81 -15.98
N ILE A 8 -20.78 -97.23 -16.95
CA ILE A 8 -22.13 -96.66 -16.87
C ILE A 8 -23.19 -97.77 -16.77
N ARG A 9 -24.29 -97.50 -16.05
CA ARG A 9 -25.60 -98.10 -16.32
C ARG A 9 -26.70 -97.03 -16.32
N VAL A 10 -27.72 -97.28 -17.12
CA VAL A 10 -28.76 -96.31 -17.53
C VAL A 10 -29.98 -96.35 -16.59
N ALA A 11 -30.74 -95.25 -16.60
CA ALA A 11 -31.95 -94.87 -15.87
C ALA A 11 -33.02 -95.97 -15.62
N PRO A 12 -34.01 -95.66 -14.76
CA PRO A 12 -35.30 -95.27 -15.35
C PRO A 12 -35.95 -94.01 -14.75
N ARG A 13 -36.90 -93.46 -15.52
CA ARG A 13 -37.75 -92.30 -15.22
C ARG A 13 -39.13 -92.81 -14.79
N VAL A 14 -39.54 -92.58 -13.54
CA VAL A 14 -40.95 -92.73 -13.10
C VAL A 14 -41.32 -91.58 -12.14
N SER A 15 -42.60 -91.25 -12.18
CA SER A 15 -43.31 -90.09 -11.63
C SER A 15 -43.63 -90.12 -10.13
N ASN A 16 -43.88 -88.92 -9.60
CA ASN A 16 -44.80 -88.56 -8.49
C ASN A 16 -44.61 -89.22 -7.12
N LEU A 17 -44.33 -88.39 -6.10
CA LEU A 17 -45.03 -88.39 -4.81
C LEU A 17 -44.72 -87.12 -4.00
N GLU A 18 -45.69 -86.74 -3.17
CA GLU A 18 -45.60 -85.79 -2.04
C GLU A 18 -45.19 -84.34 -2.34
N GLU A 19 -46.17 -83.64 -2.94
CA GLU A 19 -46.79 -82.47 -2.28
C GLU A 19 -46.57 -82.47 -0.74
N ARG A 20 -45.61 -81.66 -0.27
CA ARG A 20 -45.54 -81.23 1.13
C ARG A 20 -45.62 -79.72 1.18
N GLU A 21 -46.68 -79.24 1.82
CA GLU A 21 -46.82 -77.85 2.25
C GLU A 21 -45.66 -77.49 3.18
N ALA A 22 -44.64 -76.82 2.63
CA ALA A 22 -43.71 -76.02 3.39
C ALA A 22 -44.01 -74.56 3.09
N THR A 23 -45.02 -74.02 3.78
CA THR A 23 -45.29 -72.58 3.85
C THR A 23 -44.11 -71.88 4.52
N HIS A 24 -43.04 -71.64 3.77
CA HIS A 24 -41.99 -70.70 4.14
C HIS A 24 -42.57 -69.29 4.07
N VAL A 25 -43.13 -68.85 5.20
CA VAL A 25 -43.53 -67.47 5.46
C VAL A 25 -42.38 -66.55 5.06
N ALA A 26 -42.70 -65.55 4.22
CA ALA A 26 -41.72 -64.64 3.66
C ALA A 26 -40.87 -63.94 4.75
N PRO A 27 -39.58 -63.67 4.50
CA PRO A 27 -38.70 -63.02 5.48
C PRO A 27 -39.02 -61.51 5.61
N HIS A 28 -40.09 -61.20 6.35
CA HIS A 28 -40.48 -59.83 6.75
C HIS A 28 -39.38 -59.06 7.53
N LEU A 29 -38.28 -59.73 7.91
CA LEU A 29 -37.15 -59.17 8.64
C LEU A 29 -36.17 -58.34 7.79
N VAL A 30 -36.21 -58.41 6.46
CA VAL A 30 -35.28 -57.62 5.59
C VAL A 30 -35.73 -56.17 5.41
N HIS A 31 -37.04 -55.87 5.43
CA HIS A 31 -37.54 -54.51 5.21
C HIS A 31 -37.36 -53.57 6.41
N VAL A 32 -37.42 -54.06 7.65
CA VAL A 32 -37.29 -53.25 8.88
C VAL A 32 -35.94 -52.51 8.99
N PRO A 33 -34.77 -53.15 8.79
CA PRO A 33 -33.48 -52.44 8.85
C PRO A 33 -33.31 -51.42 7.72
N ILE A 34 -33.89 -51.68 6.53
CA ILE A 34 -33.88 -50.73 5.41
C ILE A 34 -34.66 -49.47 5.82
N VAL A 35 -35.92 -49.59 6.25
CA VAL A 35 -36.76 -48.42 6.59
C VAL A 35 -36.14 -47.52 7.67
N ARG A 36 -35.55 -48.09 8.73
CA ARG A 36 -34.89 -47.31 9.78
C ARG A 36 -33.63 -46.59 9.27
N ARG A 37 -32.85 -47.26 8.41
CA ARG A 37 -31.64 -46.71 7.78
C ARG A 37 -31.98 -45.62 6.75
N THR A 38 -33.02 -45.80 5.95
CA THR A 38 -33.52 -44.81 4.98
C THR A 38 -33.98 -43.53 5.67
N ARG A 39 -34.62 -43.60 6.85
CA ARG A 39 -34.99 -42.38 7.62
C ARG A 39 -33.78 -41.60 8.12
N LEU A 40 -32.75 -42.29 8.63
CA LEU A 40 -31.50 -41.65 9.05
C LEU A 40 -30.76 -41.03 7.86
N LEU A 41 -30.64 -41.78 6.75
CA LEU A 41 -30.05 -41.30 5.51
C LEU A 41 -30.81 -40.10 4.95
N ALA A 42 -32.15 -40.10 4.95
CA ALA A 42 -32.96 -38.97 4.51
C ALA A 42 -32.74 -37.70 5.36
N LEU A 43 -32.52 -37.85 6.68
CA LEU A 43 -32.17 -36.72 7.55
C LEU A 43 -30.73 -36.22 7.28
N CYS A 44 -29.76 -37.12 7.14
CA CYS A 44 -28.39 -36.75 6.74
C CYS A 44 -28.35 -36.09 5.35
N PHE A 45 -29.16 -36.57 4.41
CA PHE A 45 -29.35 -36.02 3.07
C PHE A 45 -29.96 -34.62 3.15
N ALA A 46 -31.03 -34.41 3.93
CA ALA A 46 -31.63 -33.09 4.12
C ALA A 46 -30.65 -32.07 4.75
N LEU A 47 -29.88 -32.50 5.77
CA LEU A 47 -28.82 -31.69 6.37
C LEU A 47 -27.69 -31.38 5.38
N SER A 48 -27.31 -32.35 4.53
CA SER A 48 -26.34 -32.16 3.44
C SER A 48 -26.87 -31.16 2.40
N CYS A 49 -28.13 -31.27 1.98
CA CYS A 49 -28.77 -30.30 1.09
C CYS A 49 -28.70 -28.89 1.67
N LEU A 50 -29.10 -28.72 2.94
CA LEU A 50 -29.04 -27.43 3.63
C LEU A 50 -27.62 -26.88 3.69
N TRP A 51 -26.64 -27.71 4.07
CA TRP A 51 -25.22 -27.34 4.14
C TRP A 51 -24.67 -26.86 2.79
N ASN A 52 -25.05 -27.50 1.69
CA ASN A 52 -24.60 -27.12 0.35
C ASN A 52 -25.38 -25.91 -0.23
N ILE A 53 -26.66 -25.75 0.10
CA ILE A 53 -27.44 -24.53 -0.23
C ILE A 53 -26.87 -23.30 0.50
N VAL A 54 -26.38 -23.48 1.72
CA VAL A 54 -25.72 -22.44 2.52
C VAL A 54 -24.26 -22.19 2.05
N SER A 55 -23.77 -22.87 1.01
CA SER A 55 -22.38 -22.71 0.53
C SER A 55 -21.92 -21.27 0.25
N PRO A 56 -22.73 -20.33 -0.30
CA PRO A 56 -22.29 -18.94 -0.49
C PRO A 56 -22.00 -18.24 0.85
N PHE A 57 -22.87 -18.42 1.84
CA PHE A 57 -22.71 -17.84 3.18
C PHE A 57 -21.59 -18.52 3.97
N LYS A 58 -21.45 -19.85 3.83
CA LYS A 58 -20.34 -20.62 4.41
C LYS A 58 -19.00 -20.09 3.88
N THR A 59 -18.84 -19.95 2.57
CA THR A 59 -17.60 -19.45 1.97
C THR A 59 -17.31 -18.04 2.50
N TRP A 60 -18.29 -17.12 2.45
CA TRP A 60 -18.15 -15.76 2.99
C TRP A 60 -17.67 -15.78 4.45
N ALA A 61 -18.34 -16.52 5.33
CA ALA A 61 -18.03 -16.56 6.76
C ALA A 61 -16.67 -17.21 7.08
N ILE A 62 -16.20 -18.15 6.26
CA ILE A 62 -14.93 -18.88 6.48
C ILE A 62 -13.72 -18.17 5.86
N THR A 63 -13.90 -17.43 4.76
CA THR A 63 -12.81 -16.75 4.03
C THR A 63 -12.64 -15.27 4.36
N ALA A 64 -13.31 -14.81 5.44
CA ALA A 64 -13.17 -13.48 6.02
C ALA A 64 -13.11 -12.34 4.99
N TYR A 65 -14.03 -12.34 4.01
CA TYR A 65 -14.12 -11.32 2.97
C TYR A 65 -14.49 -9.93 3.54
N GLY A 66 -13.49 -9.24 4.09
CA GLY A 66 -13.54 -7.82 4.38
C GLY A 66 -13.23 -7.04 3.11
N PHE A 67 -14.13 -6.16 2.69
CA PHE A 67 -13.80 -5.14 1.70
C PHE A 67 -12.83 -4.14 2.35
N VAL A 68 -11.53 -4.42 2.26
CA VAL A 68 -10.48 -3.54 2.80
C VAL A 68 -10.48 -2.23 2.02
N SER A 69 -10.33 -1.10 2.72
CA SER A 69 -10.16 0.20 2.06
C SER A 69 -8.92 0.18 1.17
N PHE A 70 -9.06 0.59 -0.09
CA PHE A 70 -7.95 0.64 -1.03
C PHE A 70 -6.87 1.64 -0.59
N ALA A 71 -7.27 2.77 0.00
CA ALA A 71 -6.37 3.78 0.53
C ALA A 71 -6.73 4.19 1.96
N THR A 72 -5.72 4.58 2.72
CA THR A 72 -5.84 5.22 4.02
C THR A 72 -5.18 6.58 3.92
N THR A 73 -5.91 7.64 4.31
CA THR A 73 -5.37 9.00 4.40
C THR A 73 -5.26 9.37 5.87
N ARG A 74 -4.07 9.77 6.29
CA ARG A 74 -3.81 10.31 7.62
C ARG A 74 -3.31 11.74 7.50
N THR A 75 -3.82 12.62 8.36
CA THR A 75 -3.35 14.00 8.51
C THR A 75 -2.72 14.16 9.88
N VAL A 76 -1.54 14.76 9.94
CA VAL A 76 -0.82 15.04 11.20
C VAL A 76 -0.48 16.52 11.21
N LEU A 77 -0.91 17.24 12.26
CA LEU A 77 -0.49 18.61 12.49
C LEU A 77 1.02 18.64 12.71
N LEU A 78 1.73 19.50 11.99
CA LEU A 78 3.18 19.68 12.18
C LEU A 78 3.42 20.73 13.27
N GLU A 79 4.21 20.38 14.27
CA GLU A 79 4.84 21.32 15.20
C GLU A 79 6.31 21.55 14.79
N TRP A 80 6.94 22.64 15.26
CA TRP A 80 8.33 22.96 14.88
C TRP A 80 9.33 21.85 15.23
N ASN A 81 9.10 21.16 16.34
CA ASN A 81 9.86 19.99 16.83
C ASN A 81 9.49 18.66 16.14
N THR A 82 8.44 18.60 15.31
CA THR A 82 7.98 17.35 14.68
C THR A 82 9.06 16.79 13.76
N GLN A 83 9.51 15.56 14.03
CA GLN A 83 10.49 14.88 13.20
C GLN A 83 9.83 14.29 11.94
N LEU A 84 10.48 14.49 10.81
CA LEU A 84 10.11 14.01 9.49
C LEU A 84 11.17 12.99 9.04
N ASN A 85 10.71 11.84 8.53
CA ASN A 85 11.57 10.69 8.24
C ASN A 85 12.60 10.98 7.14
N GLY A 86 13.77 10.36 7.29
CA GLY A 86 14.93 10.62 6.45
C GLY A 86 14.68 10.31 4.97
N ARG A 87 13.88 9.28 4.68
CA ARG A 87 13.49 8.92 3.32
C ARG A 87 12.63 10.00 2.64
N PHE A 88 11.63 10.53 3.33
CA PHE A 88 10.82 11.66 2.85
C PHE A 88 11.70 12.89 2.59
N LEU A 89 12.56 13.26 3.54
CA LEU A 89 13.44 14.41 3.41
C LEU A 89 14.45 14.24 2.27
N THR A 90 15.08 13.08 2.15
CA THR A 90 16.03 12.78 1.06
C THR A 90 15.38 13.02 -0.31
N GLN A 91 14.16 12.51 -0.52
CA GLN A 91 13.46 12.68 -1.79
C GLN A 91 12.95 14.12 -1.99
N LEU A 92 12.47 14.79 -0.94
CA LEU A 92 12.02 16.19 -0.98
C LEU A 92 13.17 17.13 -1.41
N TYR A 93 14.34 17.00 -0.80
CA TYR A 93 15.53 17.80 -1.12
C TYR A 93 16.08 17.46 -2.52
N THR A 94 16.04 16.17 -2.92
CA THR A 94 16.43 15.74 -4.26
C THR A 94 15.51 16.32 -5.33
N ASN A 95 14.18 16.27 -5.12
CA ASN A 95 13.18 16.88 -6.01
C ASN A 95 13.35 18.41 -6.10
N ALA A 96 13.79 19.05 -5.01
CA ALA A 96 14.12 20.47 -4.97
C ALA A 96 15.49 20.83 -5.60
N GLY A 97 16.22 19.86 -6.15
CA GLY A 97 17.54 20.07 -6.76
C GLY A 97 18.66 20.39 -5.76
N ILE A 98 18.44 20.17 -4.46
CA ILE A 98 19.42 20.46 -3.41
C ILE A 98 20.44 19.30 -3.37
N PRO A 99 21.75 19.53 -3.66
CA PRO A 99 22.72 18.45 -3.65
C PRO A 99 22.95 17.92 -2.24
N LEU A 100 22.76 16.61 -2.08
CA LEU A 100 22.94 15.87 -0.84
C LEU A 100 24.21 15.00 -0.92
N PRO A 101 25.12 15.05 0.08
CA PRO A 101 26.30 14.17 0.12
C PRO A 101 25.95 12.72 0.50
N SER A 102 24.82 12.51 1.16
CA SER A 102 24.27 11.24 1.63
C SER A 102 22.75 11.36 1.76
N PRO A 103 21.99 10.26 1.93
CA PRO A 103 20.64 10.34 2.45
C PRO A 103 20.57 11.18 3.72
N VAL A 104 19.50 11.96 3.84
CA VAL A 104 19.20 12.81 5.00
C VAL A 104 18.64 11.91 6.10
N ALA A 105 19.10 12.07 7.34
CA ALA A 105 18.50 11.40 8.50
C ALA A 105 17.14 12.03 8.84
N ALA A 106 16.36 11.42 9.73
CA ALA A 106 15.14 12.07 10.20
C ALA A 106 15.49 13.40 10.90
N ASP A 107 14.83 14.49 10.51
CA ASP A 107 15.09 15.85 11.01
C ASP A 107 13.77 16.60 11.25
N ARG A 108 13.82 17.65 12.07
CA ARG A 108 12.64 18.41 12.52
C ARG A 108 12.11 19.32 11.42
N TYR A 109 10.80 19.50 11.39
CA TYR A 109 10.13 20.36 10.42
C TYR A 109 10.70 21.78 10.37
N ILE A 110 11.06 22.38 11.52
CA ILE A 110 11.73 23.69 11.52
C ILE A 110 13.03 23.70 10.72
N ASN A 111 13.85 22.65 10.76
CA ASN A 111 15.11 22.58 10.05
C ASN A 111 14.90 22.48 8.53
N VAL A 112 13.88 21.72 8.12
CA VAL A 112 13.44 21.64 6.72
C VAL A 112 12.93 22.99 6.23
N VAL A 113 12.12 23.67 7.03
CA VAL A 113 11.62 25.01 6.73
C VAL A 113 12.77 26.03 6.64
N LEU A 114 13.74 26.00 7.55
CA LEU A 114 14.93 26.86 7.49
C LEU A 114 15.79 26.55 6.26
N ASP A 115 15.94 25.28 5.86
CA ASP A 115 16.68 24.90 4.64
C ASP A 115 16.00 25.43 3.36
N PHE A 116 14.66 25.42 3.30
CA PHE A 116 13.89 25.88 2.15
C PHE A 116 13.60 27.40 2.14
N LEU A 117 13.63 28.08 3.30
CA LEU A 117 13.28 29.52 3.42
C LEU A 117 14.44 30.43 3.82
N VAL A 118 15.44 29.95 4.54
CA VAL A 118 16.54 30.81 5.06
C VAL A 118 17.87 30.49 4.39
N LEU A 119 18.06 29.22 4.04
CA LEU A 119 19.19 28.73 3.27
C LEU A 119 18.84 28.32 1.82
N PRO A 120 18.01 29.06 1.04
CA PRO A 120 17.90 28.75 -0.37
C PRO A 120 19.29 28.75 -1.00
N ARG A 121 19.75 27.59 -1.45
CA ARG A 121 21.00 27.50 -2.24
C ARG A 121 20.85 28.22 -3.60
N SER A 122 19.62 28.64 -3.93
CA SER A 122 19.23 29.56 -5.01
C SER A 122 19.39 31.06 -4.67
N GLN A 123 19.51 31.48 -3.40
CA GLN A 123 19.78 32.90 -3.04
C GLN A 123 21.12 33.39 -3.56
N PHE A 124 22.06 32.49 -3.86
CA PHE A 124 23.42 32.80 -4.35
C PHE A 124 23.48 33.55 -5.70
N VAL A 125 22.32 33.87 -6.29
CA VAL A 125 22.21 34.52 -7.59
C VAL A 125 21.45 35.86 -7.52
N TRP A 126 20.60 36.07 -6.52
CA TRP A 126 19.74 37.25 -6.44
C TRP A 126 20.50 38.55 -6.17
N ALA A 127 21.63 38.48 -5.47
CA ALA A 127 22.36 39.67 -5.01
C ALA A 127 23.85 39.73 -5.42
N ALA A 128 24.35 38.71 -6.12
CA ALA A 128 25.78 38.56 -6.42
C ALA A 128 26.11 38.84 -7.91
N SER A 129 25.79 40.03 -8.41
CA SER A 129 26.44 40.57 -9.61
C SER A 129 26.30 42.09 -9.70
N PRO A 130 27.38 42.87 -9.51
CA PRO A 130 27.63 44.04 -10.33
C PRO A 130 27.68 43.60 -11.81
N ILE A 131 27.36 44.50 -12.74
CA ILE A 131 27.26 44.18 -14.17
C ILE A 131 28.63 43.82 -14.81
N ASP A 132 29.74 44.15 -14.15
CA ASP A 132 31.09 43.99 -14.71
C ASP A 132 32.00 42.98 -13.98
N LYS A 133 32.40 41.94 -14.73
CA LYS A 133 33.62 41.08 -14.59
C LYS A 133 33.61 39.98 -13.51
N GLY A 134 33.38 38.73 -13.94
CA GLY A 134 33.67 37.48 -13.21
C GLY A 134 33.96 36.29 -14.15
N PRO A 135 34.95 35.41 -13.88
CA PRO A 135 35.59 34.61 -14.93
C PRO A 135 35.07 33.15 -15.07
N PHE A 136 33.82 32.95 -15.52
CA PHE A 136 33.31 31.61 -15.89
C PHE A 136 32.63 31.57 -17.28
N LEU A 137 33.28 32.16 -18.27
CA LEU A 137 33.00 31.94 -19.69
C LEU A 137 34.03 30.96 -20.28
N ARG A 138 33.76 29.64 -20.14
CA ARG A 138 34.14 28.53 -21.05
C ARG A 138 34.12 27.17 -20.32
N SER A 139 33.19 26.30 -20.71
CA SER A 139 33.55 24.95 -21.14
C SER A 139 32.51 24.40 -22.11
N THR A 140 32.98 24.15 -23.33
CA THR A 140 32.27 23.43 -24.39
C THR A 140 31.93 22.00 -23.97
N LEU A 141 30.72 21.55 -24.29
CA LEU A 141 30.49 20.17 -24.73
C LEU A 141 29.27 20.14 -25.65
N ALA A 142 29.51 20.05 -26.95
CA ALA A 142 28.50 19.84 -27.96
C ALA A 142 28.51 18.37 -28.42
N ALA A 143 27.32 17.79 -28.57
CA ALA A 143 27.12 16.58 -29.38
C ALA A 143 25.73 16.67 -30.08
N PRO A 144 25.55 16.18 -31.32
CA PRO A 144 24.42 16.59 -32.17
C PRO A 144 23.42 15.46 -32.50
N VAL A 145 22.13 15.82 -32.66
CA VAL A 145 21.15 15.30 -33.67
C VAL A 145 20.81 13.77 -33.58
N ALA A 146 19.59 13.22 -33.65
CA ALA A 146 18.23 13.58 -34.10
C ALA A 146 17.22 12.60 -33.41
N ALA A 147 15.87 12.64 -33.49
CA ALA A 147 14.86 13.60 -33.97
C ALA A 147 13.45 13.09 -33.52
N THR A 148 12.38 13.56 -34.17
CA THR A 148 10.93 13.26 -34.02
C THR A 148 10.22 13.97 -32.86
N SER A 149 9.21 14.76 -33.23
CA SER A 149 8.51 15.72 -32.38
C SER A 149 7.00 15.45 -32.33
N PRO A 150 6.39 15.49 -31.14
CA PRO A 150 5.08 16.10 -30.89
C PRO A 150 5.28 17.58 -30.45
N PRO A 151 4.22 18.40 -30.29
CA PRO A 151 4.40 19.84 -30.03
C PRO A 151 5.16 20.05 -28.72
N THR A 152 6.27 20.80 -28.80
CA THR A 152 7.18 21.01 -27.67
C THR A 152 6.48 21.73 -26.52
N PRO A 153 6.34 21.12 -25.33
CA PRO A 153 6.22 21.92 -24.12
C PRO A 153 7.49 22.77 -23.99
N TYR A 154 7.39 23.91 -23.30
CA TYR A 154 8.54 24.76 -23.00
C TYR A 154 9.59 23.93 -22.24
N VAL A 155 10.72 23.63 -22.89
CA VAL A 155 11.87 23.00 -22.25
C VAL A 155 12.79 24.12 -21.81
N ALA A 156 12.60 24.59 -20.57
CA ALA A 156 13.52 25.50 -19.92
C ALA A 156 14.92 24.84 -19.83
N PRO A 157 16.01 25.53 -20.23
CA PRO A 157 17.33 25.10 -19.83
C PRO A 157 17.46 25.27 -18.31
N VAL A 158 17.63 24.17 -17.57
CA VAL A 158 17.99 24.21 -16.12
C VAL A 158 19.46 24.58 -15.95
N VAL A 159 19.88 25.65 -16.63
CA VAL A 159 21.24 26.17 -16.65
C VAL A 159 21.10 27.68 -16.65
N HIS A 160 21.77 28.32 -15.69
CA HIS A 160 21.75 29.76 -15.41
C HIS A 160 20.60 30.25 -14.53
N ASN A 161 20.82 30.11 -13.21
CA ASN A 161 20.97 31.28 -12.34
C ASN A 161 19.77 32.26 -12.31
N CYS A 162 18.92 32.13 -11.28
CA CYS A 162 17.90 33.09 -10.85
C CYS A 162 18.47 34.48 -10.48
N ARG A 163 18.88 35.25 -11.48
CA ARG A 163 19.39 36.62 -11.32
C ARG A 163 18.23 37.56 -11.03
N LEU A 164 18.49 38.63 -10.26
CA LEU A 164 17.61 39.82 -10.19
C LEU A 164 17.19 40.28 -11.60
N ALA A 165 18.09 40.12 -12.58
CA ALA A 165 17.81 40.41 -13.97
C ALA A 165 16.63 39.63 -14.56
N GLY A 166 16.44 38.35 -14.23
CA GLY A 166 15.31 37.55 -14.75
C GLY A 166 13.96 37.97 -14.18
N VAL A 167 13.92 38.36 -12.90
CA VAL A 167 12.71 38.90 -12.27
C VAL A 167 12.38 40.28 -12.84
N THR A 168 13.38 41.17 -12.96
CA THR A 168 13.21 42.47 -13.62
C THR A 168 12.76 42.32 -15.07
N GLU A 169 13.33 41.37 -15.82
CA GLU A 169 12.97 41.01 -17.19
C GLU A 169 11.52 40.53 -17.31
N ALA A 170 11.05 39.70 -16.38
CA ALA A 170 9.66 39.25 -16.36
C ALA A 170 8.67 40.36 -15.97
N VAL A 171 9.05 41.27 -15.06
CA VAL A 171 8.26 42.48 -14.72
C VAL A 171 8.19 43.45 -15.90
N LEU A 172 9.33 43.75 -16.55
CA LEU A 172 9.39 44.57 -17.77
C LEU A 172 8.55 43.97 -18.89
N CYS A 173 8.58 42.64 -19.03
CA CYS A 173 7.75 41.89 -19.95
C CYS A 173 6.25 42.07 -19.66
N LEU A 174 5.80 41.86 -18.41
CA LEU A 174 4.39 42.04 -18.01
C LEU A 174 3.89 43.47 -18.26
N GLN A 175 4.70 44.46 -17.91
CA GLN A 175 4.45 45.88 -18.19
C GLN A 175 4.43 46.20 -19.69
N GLY A 176 5.07 45.37 -20.53
CA GLY A 176 5.12 45.55 -21.98
C GLY A 176 6.16 46.58 -22.43
N VAL A 177 7.22 46.78 -21.64
CA VAL A 177 8.29 47.74 -21.95
C VAL A 177 9.00 47.33 -23.23
N ALA A 178 9.16 48.26 -24.17
CA ALA A 178 9.78 47.98 -25.46
C ALA A 178 11.27 47.62 -25.28
N ALA A 179 11.66 46.42 -25.70
CA ALA A 179 13.06 46.00 -25.73
C ALA A 179 13.84 46.83 -26.77
N ASN A 180 14.66 47.77 -26.31
CA ASN A 180 15.68 48.44 -27.13
C ASN A 180 17.00 47.65 -27.10
N ALA A 181 18.03 48.11 -27.83
CA ALA A 181 19.29 47.37 -27.93
C ALA A 181 19.99 47.19 -26.58
N ASP A 182 19.97 48.21 -25.72
CA ASP A 182 20.64 48.19 -24.41
C ASP A 182 19.87 47.32 -23.41
N LEU A 183 18.54 47.46 -23.34
CA LEU A 183 17.66 46.57 -22.56
C LEU A 183 17.79 45.11 -23.02
N SER A 184 17.95 44.85 -24.33
CA SER A 184 18.14 43.50 -24.85
C SER A 184 19.54 42.92 -24.58
N ALA A 185 20.54 43.77 -24.36
CA ALA A 185 21.88 43.36 -23.95
C ALA A 185 21.92 43.00 -22.45
N THR A 186 21.18 43.75 -21.61
CA THR A 186 21.08 43.50 -20.16
C THR A 186 20.05 42.40 -19.82
N TYR A 187 18.97 42.30 -20.60
CA TYR A 187 17.84 41.39 -20.43
C TYR A 187 17.58 40.63 -21.76
N PRO A 188 18.31 39.53 -22.03
CA PRO A 188 18.32 38.85 -23.32
C PRO A 188 17.04 38.03 -23.62
N SER A 189 16.27 37.65 -22.61
CA SER A 189 15.01 36.90 -22.73
C SER A 189 13.79 37.82 -22.89
N LEU A 190 13.92 39.12 -22.58
CA LEU A 190 12.84 40.11 -22.58
C LEU A 190 12.10 40.15 -23.92
N SER A 191 12.82 40.13 -25.03
CA SER A 191 12.26 40.10 -26.38
C SER A 191 11.36 38.87 -26.62
N THR A 192 11.83 37.69 -26.24
CA THR A 192 11.08 36.42 -26.32
C THR A 192 9.84 36.44 -25.41
N CYS A 193 9.97 36.95 -24.19
CA CYS A 193 8.86 37.09 -23.27
C CYS A 193 7.78 38.06 -23.80
N LEU A 194 8.17 39.21 -24.33
CA LEU A 194 7.23 40.18 -24.93
C LEU A 194 6.46 39.57 -26.11
N ILE A 195 7.12 38.75 -26.94
CA ILE A 195 6.46 38.00 -28.03
C ILE A 195 5.47 36.97 -27.47
N ARG A 196 5.83 36.25 -26.39
CA ARG A 196 4.94 35.28 -25.72
C ARG A 196 3.72 35.97 -25.10
N ARG A 197 3.91 37.09 -24.40
CA ARG A 197 2.83 37.97 -23.90
C ARG A 197 1.90 38.44 -25.01
N GLN A 198 2.46 38.94 -26.13
CA GLN A 198 1.66 39.32 -27.29
C GLN A 198 0.86 38.16 -27.86
N THR A 199 1.45 36.95 -27.89
CA THR A 199 0.78 35.72 -28.37
C THR A 199 -0.40 35.34 -27.49
N ILE A 200 -0.22 35.33 -26.16
CA ILE A 200 -1.28 34.98 -25.20
C ILE A 200 -2.43 36.00 -25.26
N VAL A 201 -2.12 37.29 -25.28
CA VAL A 201 -3.12 38.36 -25.40
C VAL A 201 -3.86 38.29 -26.76
N ALA A 202 -3.16 38.00 -27.86
CA ALA A 202 -3.78 37.81 -29.17
C ALA A 202 -4.67 36.55 -29.26
N GLN A 203 -4.44 35.56 -28.40
CA GLN A 203 -5.27 34.35 -28.27
C GLN A 203 -6.47 34.53 -27.32
N GLY A 204 -6.69 35.75 -26.79
CA GLY A 204 -7.77 36.06 -25.86
C GLY A 204 -7.45 35.73 -24.39
N GLY A 205 -6.22 35.35 -24.08
CA GLY A 205 -5.72 35.21 -22.72
C GLY A 205 -5.53 36.57 -22.05
N SER A 206 -5.60 36.58 -20.73
CA SER A 206 -5.39 37.76 -19.90
C SER A 206 -3.92 37.97 -19.55
N LEU A 207 -3.59 39.16 -19.02
CA LEU A 207 -2.27 39.39 -18.41
C LEU A 207 -2.04 38.53 -17.15
N VAL A 208 -3.11 37.99 -16.54
CA VAL A 208 -2.99 37.04 -15.41
C VAL A 208 -2.50 35.68 -15.90
N ASP A 209 -2.86 35.25 -17.11
CA ASP A 209 -2.35 34.00 -17.70
C ASP A 209 -0.86 34.13 -18.03
N VAL A 210 -0.44 35.29 -18.57
CA VAL A 210 0.98 35.62 -18.76
C VAL A 210 1.73 35.66 -17.42
N ALA A 211 1.15 36.28 -16.40
CA ALA A 211 1.74 36.32 -15.06
C ALA A 211 1.80 34.94 -14.40
N THR A 212 0.84 34.05 -14.67
CA THR A 212 0.82 32.68 -14.13
C THR A 212 1.85 31.80 -14.83
N GLU A 213 2.02 31.93 -16.16
CA GLU A 213 3.09 31.26 -16.90
C GLU A 213 4.46 31.72 -16.40
N LEU A 214 4.66 33.03 -16.22
CA LEU A 214 5.91 33.58 -15.67
C LEU A 214 6.13 33.25 -14.19
N ALA A 215 5.07 33.18 -13.36
CA ALA A 215 5.17 32.81 -11.94
C ALA A 215 5.53 31.33 -11.71
N ALA A 216 5.40 30.48 -12.73
CA ALA A 216 5.88 29.10 -12.66
C ALA A 216 7.42 29.02 -12.75
N ASP A 217 8.06 29.96 -13.45
CA ASP A 217 9.49 29.98 -13.73
C ASP A 217 10.27 31.08 -12.95
N PHE A 218 9.60 32.14 -12.49
CA PHE A 218 10.18 33.29 -11.80
C PHE A 218 9.35 33.70 -10.57
N ASP A 219 9.98 34.03 -9.44
CA ASP A 219 9.29 34.70 -8.32
C ASP A 219 9.08 36.18 -8.66
N LEU A 220 7.89 36.49 -9.17
CA LEU A 220 7.51 37.83 -9.66
C LEU A 220 7.16 38.83 -8.55
N ASP A 221 6.61 38.34 -7.44
CA ASP A 221 6.15 39.19 -6.33
C ASP A 221 7.27 39.51 -5.34
N GLY A 222 8.41 38.79 -5.40
CA GLY A 222 9.49 38.87 -4.41
C GLY A 222 9.09 38.33 -3.03
N THR A 223 7.85 37.84 -2.89
CA THR A 223 7.26 37.28 -1.67
C THR A 223 7.54 35.80 -1.51
N HIS A 224 7.84 35.08 -2.60
CA HIS A 224 8.08 33.65 -2.54
C HIS A 224 9.55 33.35 -2.37
N VAL A 225 9.98 33.27 -1.11
CA VAL A 225 11.34 32.84 -0.80
C VAL A 225 11.64 31.54 -1.54
N ALA A 226 12.66 31.58 -2.40
CA ALA A 226 12.87 30.58 -3.45
C ALA A 226 13.03 29.16 -2.87
N GLY A 227 11.96 28.38 -2.86
CA GLY A 227 11.88 27.10 -2.16
C GLY A 227 10.50 26.82 -1.55
N VAL A 228 9.70 27.84 -1.21
CA VAL A 228 8.35 27.66 -0.64
C VAL A 228 7.50 26.66 -1.46
N PRO A 229 7.39 26.73 -2.80
CA PRO A 229 6.58 25.77 -3.56
C PRO A 229 7.16 24.35 -3.51
N LEU A 230 8.50 24.24 -3.47
CA LEU A 230 9.21 22.97 -3.46
C LEU A 230 9.00 22.20 -2.15
N LEU A 231 8.84 22.91 -1.02
CA LEU A 231 8.49 22.33 0.29
C LEU A 231 7.12 21.64 0.29
N PHE A 232 6.16 22.15 -0.48
CA PHE A 232 4.78 21.66 -0.55
C PHE A 232 4.52 20.69 -1.73
N THR A 233 5.57 20.31 -2.47
CA THR A 233 5.49 19.33 -3.56
C THR A 233 5.12 17.95 -2.99
N PRO A 234 4.17 17.21 -3.57
CA PRO A 234 3.93 15.82 -3.18
C PRO A 234 5.17 14.95 -3.47
N VAL A 235 5.51 14.10 -2.50
CA VAL A 235 6.56 13.09 -2.61
C VAL A 235 5.89 11.72 -2.54
N THR A 236 6.00 10.95 -3.62
CA THR A 236 5.36 9.62 -3.74
C THR A 236 6.40 8.52 -3.75
N PHE A 237 6.19 7.51 -2.91
CA PHE A 237 6.97 6.28 -2.84
C PHE A 237 6.17 5.13 -3.42
N MET A 238 6.87 4.26 -4.16
CA MET A 238 6.35 3.03 -4.75
C MET A 238 7.26 1.86 -4.35
N ASP A 239 6.74 0.95 -3.53
CA ASP A 239 7.43 -0.20 -2.96
C ASP A 239 6.63 -1.51 -3.13
N GLY A 240 7.25 -2.65 -2.86
CA GLY A 240 6.60 -3.96 -2.96
C GLY A 240 6.68 -4.62 -4.33
N TYR A 241 5.71 -5.48 -4.61
CA TYR A 241 5.65 -6.26 -5.85
C TYR A 241 5.26 -5.40 -7.04
N ILE A 242 5.56 -5.89 -8.25
CA ILE A 242 4.94 -5.34 -9.45
C ILE A 242 3.45 -5.68 -9.47
N SER A 243 2.65 -4.63 -9.43
CA SER A 243 1.20 -4.54 -9.60
C SER A 243 0.77 -4.98 -11.01
N LEU A 244 -0.52 -5.24 -11.21
CA LEU A 244 -1.12 -5.41 -12.54
C LEU A 244 -0.88 -4.21 -13.49
N SER A 245 -0.58 -3.02 -12.97
CA SER A 245 -0.20 -1.84 -13.76
C SER A 245 1.22 -1.89 -14.35
N GLY A 246 2.10 -2.75 -13.82
CA GLY A 246 3.53 -2.73 -14.08
C GLY A 246 4.35 -1.85 -13.11
N GLU A 247 3.69 -1.00 -12.32
CA GLU A 247 4.31 -0.23 -11.23
C GLU A 247 4.37 -1.05 -9.93
N ARG A 248 4.97 -0.53 -8.86
CA ARG A 248 5.00 -1.25 -7.58
C ARG A 248 3.72 -1.03 -6.77
N SER A 249 3.27 -2.05 -6.05
CA SER A 249 1.93 -2.12 -5.46
C SER A 249 1.73 -1.21 -4.24
N GLY A 250 2.69 -1.16 -3.31
CA GLY A 250 2.64 -0.27 -2.15
C GLY A 250 2.88 1.18 -2.55
N LEU A 251 1.85 2.02 -2.48
CA LEU A 251 1.95 3.46 -2.76
C LEU A 251 1.88 4.24 -1.44
N ALA A 252 2.75 5.23 -1.25
CA ALA A 252 2.64 6.21 -0.16
C ALA A 252 3.00 7.60 -0.65
N THR A 253 2.03 8.52 -0.64
CA THR A 253 2.24 9.93 -0.99
C THR A 253 2.22 10.79 0.26
N TYR A 254 3.34 11.47 0.50
CA TYR A 254 3.51 12.48 1.54
C TYR A 254 3.32 13.85 0.90
N ARG A 255 2.51 14.70 1.52
CA ARG A 255 2.40 16.11 1.11
C ARG A 255 2.20 16.99 2.33
N ILE A 256 3.04 17.99 2.45
CA ILE A 256 2.83 19.07 3.41
C ILE A 256 1.77 20.01 2.82
N TYR A 257 0.79 20.36 3.64
CA TYR A 257 -0.14 21.44 3.42
C TYR A 257 0.07 22.47 4.53
N GLY A 258 -0.31 23.71 4.28
CA GLY A 258 -0.20 24.77 5.28
C GLY A 258 -0.37 26.13 4.65
N ARG A 259 -0.42 27.15 5.51
CA ARG A 259 -0.34 28.54 5.02
C ARG A 259 1.12 28.80 4.61
N PRO A 260 1.42 29.20 3.36
CA PRO A 260 2.76 29.67 3.04
C PRO A 260 3.05 30.89 3.93
N PRO A 261 4.25 31.00 4.53
CA PRO A 261 4.58 32.13 5.38
C PRO A 261 4.53 33.43 4.56
N SER A 262 3.54 34.26 4.91
CA SER A 262 3.05 35.45 4.19
C SER A 262 2.33 35.20 2.84
N PRO A 263 1.00 35.40 2.83
CA PRO A 263 0.23 35.83 1.67
C PRO A 263 -0.25 37.30 1.78
N ASN A 264 0.18 38.05 2.82
CA ASN A 264 -0.61 39.19 3.34
C ASN A 264 0.08 40.56 3.37
N ASN A 265 1.39 40.65 3.14
CA ASN A 265 2.06 41.93 2.84
C ASN A 265 3.08 41.69 1.72
N GLN A 266 3.01 42.52 0.69
CA GLN A 266 3.93 42.48 -0.45
C GLN A 266 5.35 42.73 0.04
N VAL A 267 6.31 41.93 -0.43
CA VAL A 267 7.74 42.24 -0.33
C VAL A 267 8.00 43.35 -1.35
N ASN A 268 7.67 44.58 -0.97
CA ASN A 268 7.84 45.81 -1.75
C ASN A 268 9.34 46.22 -1.89
N VAL A 269 10.21 45.23 -2.10
CA VAL A 269 11.64 45.36 -2.39
C VAL A 269 11.87 45.47 -3.90
N LEU A 270 11.04 44.80 -4.70
CA LEU A 270 11.08 44.88 -6.17
C LEU A 270 10.28 46.08 -6.72
N SER A 271 9.28 46.57 -5.99
CA SER A 271 8.52 47.78 -6.35
C SER A 271 9.43 49.01 -6.52
N PRO A 272 10.38 49.31 -5.61
CA PRO A 272 11.40 50.34 -5.81
C PRO A 272 12.27 50.14 -7.05
N VAL A 273 12.68 48.90 -7.38
CA VAL A 273 13.50 48.63 -8.59
C VAL A 273 12.70 48.91 -9.85
N ALA A 274 11.47 48.38 -9.95
CA ALA A 274 10.59 48.63 -11.08
C ALA A 274 10.25 50.12 -11.22
N THR A 275 10.04 50.82 -10.10
CA THR A 275 9.78 52.27 -10.07
C THR A 275 11.01 53.08 -10.46
N ALA A 276 12.22 52.67 -10.04
CA ALA A 276 13.48 53.30 -10.42
C ALA A 276 13.77 53.15 -11.92
N VAL A 277 13.58 51.93 -12.47
CA VAL A 277 13.75 51.67 -13.90
C VAL A 277 12.70 52.44 -14.71
N ALA A 278 11.44 52.49 -14.27
CA ALA A 278 10.40 53.32 -14.89
C ALA A 278 10.73 54.82 -14.82
N ALA A 279 11.29 55.31 -13.71
CA ALA A 279 11.71 56.70 -13.55
C ALA A 279 12.92 57.06 -14.43
N CYS A 280 13.91 56.17 -14.58
CA CYS A 280 15.01 56.32 -15.55
C CYS A 280 14.49 56.32 -16.98
N LEU A 281 13.61 55.39 -17.35
CA LEU A 281 13.02 55.31 -18.70
C LEU A 281 12.13 56.51 -19.04
N ALA A 282 11.60 57.21 -18.02
CA ALA A 282 10.86 58.46 -18.19
C ALA A 282 11.76 59.70 -18.43
N GLN A 283 13.09 59.58 -18.25
CA GLN A 283 14.05 60.64 -18.60
C GLN A 283 14.75 60.34 -19.93
N PRO A 284 14.34 60.97 -21.05
CA PRO A 284 14.88 60.65 -22.36
C PRO A 284 16.31 61.20 -22.52
N GLY A 285 17.30 60.30 -22.53
CA GLY A 285 18.65 60.60 -23.02
C GLY A 285 19.81 60.01 -22.24
N ASP A 286 19.60 59.48 -21.03
CA ASP A 286 20.71 59.06 -20.17
C ASP A 286 20.69 57.56 -19.85
N ALA A 287 21.31 56.76 -20.73
CA ALA A 287 21.48 55.32 -20.53
C ALA A 287 22.30 54.99 -19.26
N THR A 288 23.10 55.92 -18.73
CA THR A 288 23.90 55.71 -17.50
C THR A 288 23.06 55.74 -16.23
N CYS A 289 21.79 56.19 -16.32
CA CYS A 289 20.82 56.19 -15.23
C CYS A 289 20.61 54.79 -14.65
N VAL A 290 20.52 53.75 -15.49
CA VAL A 290 20.25 52.38 -15.04
C VAL A 290 21.43 51.81 -14.23
N ASP A 291 22.67 52.02 -14.67
CA ASP A 291 23.86 51.46 -14.01
C ASP A 291 24.23 52.18 -12.69
N THR A 292 24.05 53.49 -12.62
CA THR A 292 24.50 54.29 -11.46
C THR A 292 23.38 54.68 -10.49
N SER A 293 22.16 54.92 -10.99
CA SER A 293 21.05 55.37 -10.14
C SER A 293 20.16 54.23 -9.64
N ALA A 294 20.06 53.08 -10.32
CA ALA A 294 19.21 51.98 -9.82
C ALA A 294 19.73 51.42 -8.48
N ALA A 295 21.04 51.25 -8.34
CA ALA A 295 21.65 50.82 -7.06
C ALA A 295 21.55 51.89 -5.97
N ALA A 296 21.65 53.18 -6.34
CA ALA A 296 21.55 54.30 -5.40
C ALA A 296 20.10 54.56 -4.94
N PHE A 297 19.14 54.43 -5.85
CA PHE A 297 17.72 54.57 -5.60
C PHE A 297 17.19 53.36 -4.83
N LEU A 298 17.63 52.14 -5.16
CA LEU A 298 17.33 50.96 -4.35
C LEU A 298 17.88 51.15 -2.93
N GLY A 299 19.14 51.54 -2.78
CA GLY A 299 19.74 51.86 -1.49
C GLY A 299 18.95 52.84 -0.64
N ASN A 300 18.62 54.01 -1.20
CA ASN A 300 17.84 55.03 -0.51
C ASN A 300 16.40 54.57 -0.25
N ALA A 301 15.73 53.91 -1.20
CA ALA A 301 14.37 53.41 -1.02
C ALA A 301 14.28 52.32 0.07
N LEU A 302 15.28 51.45 0.19
CA LEU A 302 15.35 50.43 1.27
C LEU A 302 15.55 51.06 2.66
N LEU A 303 16.09 52.28 2.75
CA LEU A 303 16.25 53.05 3.99
C LEU A 303 15.07 53.99 4.27
N GLU A 304 14.47 54.59 3.23
CA GLU A 304 13.39 55.56 3.34
C GLU A 304 12.00 54.90 3.43
N HIS A 305 11.79 53.75 2.79
CA HIS A 305 10.55 52.98 2.94
C HIS A 305 10.64 52.06 4.15
N GLN A 306 9.79 52.34 5.14
CA GLN A 306 9.58 51.47 6.30
C GLN A 306 9.01 50.13 5.84
N SER A 307 9.88 49.14 5.67
CA SER A 307 9.49 47.76 5.34
C SER A 307 9.65 46.91 6.58
N GLU A 308 8.57 46.27 7.01
CA GLU A 308 8.56 45.32 8.12
C GLU A 308 9.41 44.06 7.84
N TYR A 309 10.02 43.94 6.65
CA TYR A 309 10.78 42.76 6.21
C TYR A 309 12.25 43.04 5.86
N LEU A 310 12.72 44.30 5.97
CA LEU A 310 14.11 44.66 5.64
C LEU A 310 15.01 44.70 6.87
N ASP A 311 15.97 43.79 6.90
CA ASP A 311 17.05 43.76 7.89
C ASP A 311 18.11 44.81 7.55
N ASN A 312 18.40 45.72 8.48
CA ASN A 312 19.47 46.71 8.29
C ASN A 312 20.85 46.06 8.06
N ALA A 313 21.13 44.95 8.77
CA ALA A 313 22.37 44.21 8.63
C ALA A 313 22.53 43.47 7.29
N ALA A 314 21.50 43.39 6.45
CA ALA A 314 21.58 42.76 5.14
C ALA A 314 22.28 43.63 4.08
N PHE A 315 22.46 44.93 4.31
CA PHE A 315 23.02 45.87 3.32
C PHE A 315 24.09 46.78 3.94
N THR A 316 25.24 46.90 3.28
CA THR A 316 26.29 47.87 3.62
C THR A 316 26.47 48.90 2.53
N LEU A 317 26.77 50.15 2.92
CA LEU A 317 27.18 51.17 1.95
C LEU A 317 28.50 50.73 1.28
N ALA A 318 28.53 50.77 -0.04
CA ALA A 318 29.72 50.54 -0.84
C ALA A 318 30.73 51.69 -0.69
N SER A 319 31.91 51.52 -1.30
CA SER A 319 32.89 52.60 -1.43
C SER A 319 32.44 53.75 -2.35
N ALA A 320 31.37 53.56 -3.13
CA ALA A 320 30.71 54.60 -3.91
C ALA A 320 29.51 55.16 -3.11
N PRO A 321 29.31 56.50 -3.08
CA PRO A 321 28.20 57.11 -2.33
C PRO A 321 26.85 56.60 -2.82
N ASN A 322 25.93 56.39 -1.87
CA ASN A 322 24.57 55.87 -2.04
C ASN A 322 24.44 54.44 -2.61
N VAL A 323 25.51 53.78 -3.07
CA VAL A 323 25.43 52.39 -3.53
C VAL A 323 25.43 51.45 -2.32
N PHE A 324 24.53 50.46 -2.29
CA PHE A 324 24.48 49.45 -1.23
C PHE A 324 24.80 48.06 -1.76
N VAL A 325 25.58 47.30 -0.99
CA VAL A 325 25.96 45.91 -1.26
C VAL A 325 25.22 45.02 -0.29
N TYR A 326 24.51 44.02 -0.80
CA TYR A 326 23.93 42.96 0.05
C TYR A 326 25.04 42.11 0.68
N ILE A 327 24.98 41.90 1.99
CA ILE A 327 25.87 40.96 2.67
C ILE A 327 25.29 39.55 2.52
N PRO A 328 25.92 38.64 1.76
CA PRO A 328 25.47 37.26 1.71
C PRO A 328 25.63 36.60 3.09
N ARG A 329 24.49 36.30 3.73
CA ARG A 329 24.45 35.50 4.97
C ARG A 329 25.16 34.17 4.72
N LYS A 330 26.15 33.84 5.54
CA LYS A 330 26.99 32.64 5.37
C LYS A 330 26.13 31.38 5.45
N GLN A 331 26.01 30.65 4.34
CA GLN A 331 25.33 29.36 4.31
C GLN A 331 26.30 28.27 4.77
N ALA A 332 25.99 27.58 5.87
CA ALA A 332 26.70 26.37 6.27
C ALA A 332 26.31 25.22 5.35
N ALA A 333 27.24 24.33 4.98
CA ALA A 333 26.86 23.10 4.30
C ALA A 333 26.07 22.19 5.27
N LEU A 334 25.12 21.40 4.76
CA LEU A 334 24.28 20.53 5.60
C LEU A 334 25.09 19.54 6.46
N ALA A 335 26.31 19.19 6.02
CA ALA A 335 27.24 18.33 6.75
C ALA A 335 28.00 19.04 7.90
N ASP A 336 28.11 20.37 7.85
CA ASP A 336 28.80 21.20 8.85
C ASP A 336 27.83 21.71 9.95
N VAL A 337 26.57 21.29 9.90
CA VAL A 337 25.50 21.72 10.79
C VAL A 337 25.61 21.03 12.14
N GLU A 338 25.69 21.82 13.21
CA GLU A 338 25.62 21.33 14.58
C GLU A 338 24.16 21.23 15.08
N TYR A 339 23.81 20.09 15.65
CA TYR A 339 22.51 19.85 16.29
C TYR A 339 22.62 20.03 17.80
N VAL A 340 21.59 20.63 18.40
CA VAL A 340 21.48 20.85 19.85
C VAL A 340 20.67 19.75 20.52
N SER A 341 21.07 19.43 21.76
CA SER A 341 20.42 18.40 22.57
C SER A 341 19.08 18.92 23.13
N PRO A 342 18.02 18.08 23.20
CA PRO A 342 16.81 18.43 23.92
C PRO A 342 17.12 18.61 25.40
N GLY A 343 16.48 19.60 26.02
CA GLY A 343 16.53 19.81 27.47
C GLY A 343 15.13 20.06 28.04
N ASN A 344 15.09 20.34 29.33
CA ASN A 344 13.86 20.58 30.07
C ASN A 344 13.92 21.93 30.82
N LEU A 345 12.85 22.30 31.52
CA LEU A 345 12.80 23.54 32.32
C LEU A 345 13.91 23.65 33.38
N SER A 346 14.44 22.53 33.88
CA SER A 346 15.60 22.54 34.79
C SER A 346 16.90 22.87 34.06
N ALA A 347 17.05 22.40 32.82
CA ALA A 347 18.16 22.76 31.94
C ALA A 347 18.06 24.22 31.46
N TRP A 348 16.87 24.75 31.19
CA TRP A 348 16.66 26.19 30.93
C TRP A 348 17.12 27.07 32.10
N ASN A 349 16.73 26.71 33.32
CA ASN A 349 17.20 27.37 34.54
C ASN A 349 18.71 27.17 34.79
N GLY A 350 19.34 26.15 34.20
CA GLY A 350 20.78 25.97 34.17
C GLY A 350 21.48 26.82 33.10
N LEU A 351 20.83 27.00 31.94
CA LEU A 351 21.40 27.62 30.75
C LEU A 351 21.81 29.07 30.98
N PHE A 352 20.94 29.91 31.56
CA PHE A 352 21.31 31.31 31.83
C PHE A 352 22.43 31.42 32.88
N LYS A 353 22.49 30.48 33.85
CA LYS A 353 23.54 30.43 34.88
C LYS A 353 24.88 29.98 34.28
N GLN A 354 24.85 29.07 33.32
CA GLN A 354 26.01 28.71 32.51
C GLN A 354 26.49 29.90 31.68
N LEU A 355 25.59 30.63 31.01
CA LEU A 355 25.94 31.83 30.25
C LEU A 355 26.60 32.90 31.14
N VAL A 356 26.01 33.22 32.29
CA VAL A 356 26.61 34.16 33.27
C VAL A 356 27.98 33.67 33.74
N ALA A 357 28.11 32.39 34.10
CA ALA A 357 29.38 31.78 34.51
C ALA A 357 30.46 31.87 33.43
N THR A 358 30.12 31.56 32.17
CA THR A 358 31.02 31.63 31.02
C THR A 358 31.48 33.07 30.74
N VAL A 359 30.55 34.04 30.71
CA VAL A 359 30.90 35.45 30.44
C VAL A 359 31.74 36.05 31.56
N MET A 360 31.44 35.73 32.82
CA MET A 360 32.19 36.22 33.99
C MET A 360 33.47 35.44 34.26
N ASN A 361 33.76 34.36 33.50
CA ASN A 361 34.84 33.39 33.76
C ASN A 361 34.84 32.91 35.23
N ALA A 362 33.67 32.53 35.72
CA ALA A 362 33.37 32.24 37.12
C ALA A 362 32.64 30.89 37.28
N PRO A 363 32.64 30.25 38.47
CA PRO A 363 31.86 29.04 38.71
C PRO A 363 30.33 29.32 38.70
N ILE A 364 29.53 28.33 38.31
CA ILE A 364 28.07 28.43 38.24
C ILE A 364 27.45 28.63 39.63
N VAL A 365 26.82 29.78 39.84
CA VAL A 365 26.11 30.13 41.08
C VAL A 365 24.66 29.62 41.00
N LYS A 366 24.33 28.60 41.79
CA LYS A 366 23.01 27.95 41.75
C LYS A 366 21.86 28.80 42.32
N SER A 367 22.16 29.72 43.22
CA SER A 367 21.20 30.57 43.94
C SER A 367 20.63 31.73 43.12
N ASP A 368 21.25 32.08 41.99
CA ASP A 368 20.83 33.24 41.21
C ASP A 368 19.50 32.98 40.48
N ALA A 369 18.68 34.01 40.33
CA ALA A 369 17.35 33.94 39.70
C ALA A 369 17.29 34.86 38.47
N LEU A 370 16.84 34.33 37.33
CA LEU A 370 16.69 35.11 36.09
C LEU A 370 15.57 36.14 36.26
N GLU A 371 15.86 37.41 35.97
CA GLU A 371 14.83 38.44 35.81
C GLU A 371 14.47 38.63 34.34
N GLU A 372 15.45 38.83 33.45
CA GLU A 372 15.25 38.99 32.00
C GLU A 372 16.41 38.35 31.22
N LEU A 373 16.09 37.57 30.19
CA LEU A 373 17.03 37.20 29.11
C LEU A 373 16.72 38.05 27.87
N CYS A 374 17.48 39.12 27.62
CA CYS A 374 17.31 39.94 26.43
C CYS A 374 18.32 39.53 25.35
N LEU A 375 17.82 39.04 24.21
CA LEU A 375 18.59 38.69 23.02
C LEU A 375 18.67 39.94 22.13
N VAL A 376 19.86 40.53 21.96
CA VAL A 376 20.07 41.87 21.38
C VAL A 376 20.78 41.83 20.04
N GLY A 377 20.03 42.03 18.97
CA GLY A 377 20.52 42.30 17.62
C GLY A 377 20.75 43.79 17.41
N ASP A 378 21.65 44.12 16.46
CA ASP A 378 21.85 45.48 15.92
C ASP A 378 22.09 46.60 16.97
N GLY A 379 22.57 46.24 18.16
CA GLY A 379 22.78 47.19 19.26
C GLY A 379 21.50 47.69 19.94
N CYS A 380 20.34 47.06 19.71
CA CYS A 380 19.03 47.49 20.22
C CYS A 380 18.80 47.23 21.73
N PHE A 381 19.79 47.56 22.57
CA PHE A 381 19.71 47.45 24.04
C PHE A 381 18.62 48.33 24.66
N GLY A 382 18.32 49.48 24.05
CA GLY A 382 17.35 50.46 24.56
C GLY A 382 15.89 49.99 24.55
N VAL A 383 15.58 48.89 23.87
CA VAL A 383 14.23 48.28 23.83
C VAL A 383 14.15 46.93 24.58
N CYS A 384 15.19 46.55 25.34
CA CYS A 384 15.06 45.50 26.35
C CYS A 384 14.15 45.98 27.49
N MET A 385 13.19 45.14 27.90
CA MET A 385 12.16 45.49 28.90
C MET A 385 12.70 45.23 30.31
N ASN A 386 13.41 46.23 30.85
CA ASN A 386 14.26 46.07 32.03
C ASN A 386 13.53 45.88 33.39
N GLU A 387 12.21 45.63 33.42
CA GLU A 387 11.41 45.69 34.65
C GLU A 387 10.36 44.56 34.78
N THR A 388 10.46 43.79 35.87
CA THR A 388 9.43 42.91 36.48
C THR A 388 8.99 41.62 35.76
N ALA A 389 9.43 41.35 34.53
CA ALA A 389 9.02 40.17 33.76
C ALA A 389 9.68 38.84 34.23
N SER A 390 9.35 38.37 35.44
CA SER A 390 9.84 37.15 36.13
C SER A 390 10.32 35.98 35.25
N GLY A 391 11.57 36.03 34.75
CA GLY A 391 12.21 34.97 33.98
C GLY A 391 11.89 34.96 32.48
N GLY A 392 11.32 36.04 31.94
CA GLY A 392 10.94 36.19 30.54
C GLY A 392 12.14 36.32 29.58
N THR A 393 11.88 36.04 28.30
CA THR A 393 12.84 36.30 27.21
C THR A 393 12.33 37.39 26.28
N THR A 394 13.15 38.41 26.07
CA THR A 394 12.91 39.52 25.14
C THR A 394 13.83 39.36 23.93
N LEU A 395 13.32 39.57 22.72
CA LEU A 395 14.13 39.57 21.50
C LEU A 395 14.09 40.96 20.89
N THR A 396 15.25 41.55 20.59
CA THR A 396 15.35 42.91 20.03
C THR A 396 16.23 42.93 18.80
N TYR A 397 15.82 43.62 17.73
CA TYR A 397 16.54 43.68 16.46
C TYR A 397 16.12 44.93 15.67
N MET A 398 16.87 45.31 14.63
CA MET A 398 16.58 46.51 13.84
C MET A 398 15.94 46.18 12.49
N ARG A 399 14.74 46.74 12.24
CA ARG A 399 14.06 46.72 10.93
C ARG A 399 13.91 48.16 10.42
N SER A 400 14.29 48.43 9.18
CA SER A 400 14.28 49.77 8.56
C SER A 400 14.74 50.91 9.49
N GLY A 401 15.86 50.73 10.19
CA GLY A 401 16.44 51.74 11.09
C GLY A 401 15.78 51.89 12.47
N VAL A 402 14.73 51.12 12.77
CA VAL A 402 14.00 51.18 14.05
C VAL A 402 14.27 49.92 14.85
N CYS A 403 14.60 50.08 16.14
CA CYS A 403 14.70 48.96 17.07
C CYS A 403 13.31 48.42 17.43
N VAL A 404 13.06 47.17 17.09
CA VAL A 404 11.83 46.41 17.38
C VAL A 404 12.11 45.46 18.55
N ALA A 405 11.11 45.22 19.39
CA ALA A 405 11.16 44.23 20.47
C ALA A 405 9.97 43.27 20.41
N ALA A 406 10.24 41.98 20.63
CA ALA A 406 9.24 40.92 20.76
C ALA A 406 9.38 40.26 22.14
N ILE A 407 8.30 40.30 22.91
CA ILE A 407 8.27 39.86 24.32
C ILE A 407 7.67 38.45 24.40
N ASP A 408 8.25 37.64 25.28
CA ASP A 408 7.78 36.33 25.74
C ASP A 408 7.34 35.36 24.63
N LYS A 409 8.25 35.14 23.68
CA LYS A 409 8.10 34.16 22.59
C LYS A 409 8.79 32.83 22.85
N VAL A 410 9.49 32.70 23.98
CA VAL A 410 10.10 31.42 24.38
C VAL A 410 9.23 30.68 25.38
N ALA A 411 8.60 31.30 26.39
CA ALA A 411 7.95 30.55 27.46
C ALA A 411 6.56 29.95 27.11
N HIS A 412 5.86 30.52 26.13
CA HIS A 412 4.53 30.06 25.73
C HIS A 412 4.55 28.78 24.87
N GLY A 413 4.58 27.61 25.52
CA GLY A 413 4.34 26.30 24.88
C GLY A 413 5.35 25.19 25.20
N LEU A 414 6.28 25.43 26.12
CA LEU A 414 7.49 24.63 26.33
C LEU A 414 7.28 23.26 26.99
N VAL A 415 6.87 22.26 26.21
CA VAL A 415 7.08 20.83 26.60
C VAL A 415 8.49 20.38 26.22
N ASP A 416 9.04 20.83 25.07
CA ASP A 416 10.37 20.44 24.56
C ASP A 416 11.20 21.66 24.12
N VAL A 417 12.06 22.19 25.00
CA VAL A 417 12.99 23.29 24.69
C VAL A 417 14.38 22.75 24.40
N TYR A 418 15.07 23.32 23.42
CA TYR A 418 16.45 22.96 23.10
C TYR A 418 17.40 23.95 23.73
N VAL A 419 17.95 23.57 24.89
CA VAL A 419 18.57 24.50 25.85
C VAL A 419 20.03 24.17 26.05
N ASP A 420 20.79 24.44 25.00
CA ASP A 420 22.22 24.22 24.88
C ASP A 420 22.94 25.57 24.78
N MET A 421 24.11 25.70 25.43
CA MET A 421 24.97 26.88 25.32
C MET A 421 25.38 27.18 23.87
N LYS A 422 25.40 26.16 23.00
CA LYS A 422 25.59 26.30 21.56
C LYS A 422 24.56 27.20 20.88
N CYS A 423 23.31 27.26 21.38
CA CYS A 423 22.28 28.11 20.78
C CYS A 423 22.63 29.60 20.83
N PHE A 424 23.50 30.05 21.75
CA PHE A 424 23.94 31.45 21.80
C PHE A 424 24.98 31.81 20.74
N GLY A 425 25.64 30.84 20.08
CA GLY A 425 26.69 31.10 19.09
C GLY A 425 27.83 31.97 19.65
N LEU A 426 28.33 31.67 20.85
CA LEU A 426 29.34 32.49 21.51
C LEU A 426 30.62 32.58 20.65
N GLY A 427 30.96 33.79 20.22
CA GLY A 427 32.11 34.09 19.36
C GLY A 427 31.86 33.89 17.86
N THR A 428 30.64 33.58 17.41
CA THR A 428 30.34 33.32 15.99
C THR A 428 29.61 34.46 15.28
N GLY A 429 28.98 35.39 16.01
CA GLY A 429 28.19 36.49 15.44
C GLY A 429 28.57 37.87 15.98
N THR A 430 27.82 38.89 15.58
CA THR A 430 28.01 40.31 15.94
C THR A 430 27.01 40.84 16.96
N SER A 431 26.02 40.02 17.34
CA SER A 431 24.96 40.39 18.28
C SER A 431 25.43 40.28 19.74
N SER A 432 24.54 40.54 20.68
CA SER A 432 24.82 40.41 22.12
C SER A 432 23.64 39.78 22.86
N VAL A 433 23.89 39.24 24.05
CA VAL A 433 22.85 38.77 24.98
C VAL A 433 23.05 39.44 26.33
N LYS A 434 22.03 40.17 26.78
CA LYS A 434 21.99 40.81 28.10
C LYS A 434 21.18 39.94 29.04
N VAL A 435 21.82 39.44 30.10
CA VAL A 435 21.17 38.70 31.19
C VAL A 435 21.02 39.62 32.39
N THR A 436 19.78 39.87 32.81
CA THR A 436 19.45 40.56 34.07
C THR A 436 19.03 39.50 35.09
N TYR A 437 19.64 39.49 36.27
CA TYR A 437 19.38 38.47 37.28
C TYR A 437 19.52 39.00 38.71
N LEU A 438 18.80 38.38 39.65
CA LEU A 438 18.92 38.64 41.08
C LEU A 438 19.92 37.66 41.68
N SER A 439 20.96 38.14 42.34
CA SER A 439 21.90 37.30 43.09
C SER A 439 21.37 36.95 44.50
N ALA A 440 22.02 36.00 45.16
CA ALA A 440 21.62 35.48 46.49
C ALA A 440 21.51 36.54 47.61
N ASP A 441 22.18 37.67 47.44
CA ASP A 441 22.16 38.86 48.30
C ASP A 441 20.94 39.78 48.05
N GLY A 442 20.07 39.44 47.09
CA GLY A 442 18.93 40.26 46.67
C GLY A 442 19.31 41.42 45.75
N VAL A 443 20.55 41.49 45.26
CA VAL A 443 21.02 42.56 44.37
C VAL A 443 20.77 42.19 42.91
N ARG A 444 20.15 43.11 42.15
CA ARG A 444 20.04 43.00 40.69
C ARG A 444 21.39 43.21 40.04
N ARG A 445 21.79 42.29 39.18
CA ARG A 445 23.02 42.33 38.39
C ARG A 445 22.70 42.16 36.90
N THR A 446 23.58 42.68 36.06
CA THR A 446 23.46 42.59 34.60
C THR A 446 24.79 42.14 34.02
N VAL A 447 24.74 41.15 33.13
CA VAL A 447 25.91 40.62 32.41
C VAL A 447 25.59 40.63 30.92
N ILE A 448 26.55 41.04 30.09
CA ILE A 448 26.39 41.11 28.63
C ILE A 448 27.40 40.16 27.98
N ALA A 449 26.89 39.14 27.30
CA ALA A 449 27.66 38.34 26.35
C ALA A 449 27.75 39.11 25.03
N ASN A 450 28.95 39.47 24.60
CA ASN A 450 29.19 40.06 23.28
C ASN A 450 29.53 38.96 22.26
N ASN A 451 29.40 39.28 20.96
CA ASN A 451 29.71 38.41 19.83
C ASN A 451 28.87 37.13 19.79
N THR A 452 27.56 37.23 20.05
CA THR A 452 26.60 36.13 19.96
C THR A 452 25.97 36.06 18.56
N ALA A 453 25.33 34.94 18.24
CA ALA A 453 24.44 34.85 17.07
C ALA A 453 23.23 35.81 17.18
N SER A 454 22.56 36.10 16.06
CA SER A 454 21.38 36.97 16.06
C SER A 454 20.23 36.42 16.93
N PRO A 455 19.39 37.28 17.52
CA PRO A 455 18.27 36.89 18.37
C PRO A 455 17.34 35.86 17.72
N VAL A 456 17.10 36.00 16.42
CA VAL A 456 16.22 35.12 15.63
C VAL A 456 16.86 33.75 15.41
N ALA A 457 18.19 33.70 15.25
CA ALA A 457 18.95 32.46 15.13
C ALA A 457 19.02 31.71 16.47
N ILE A 458 19.20 32.43 17.58
CA ILE A 458 19.10 31.88 18.95
C ILE A 458 17.69 31.32 19.21
N LEU A 459 16.63 32.06 18.84
CA LEU A 459 15.24 31.60 19.01
C LEU A 459 14.95 30.34 18.21
N ALA A 460 15.32 30.33 16.93
CA ALA A 460 15.13 29.19 16.06
C ALA A 460 15.77 27.94 16.66
N CYS A 461 16.98 28.06 17.21
CA CYS A 461 17.66 26.99 17.95
C CYS A 461 16.84 26.52 19.17
N PHE A 462 16.36 27.44 20.02
CA PHE A 462 15.58 27.09 21.21
C PHE A 462 14.28 26.32 20.94
N VAL A 463 13.58 26.61 19.84
CA VAL A 463 12.35 25.90 19.45
C VAL A 463 12.59 24.60 18.66
N GLY A 464 13.85 24.13 18.59
CA GLY A 464 14.21 22.86 17.95
C GLY A 464 15.03 22.97 16.68
N GLY A 465 15.41 24.17 16.26
CA GLY A 465 16.34 24.39 15.17
C GLY A 465 17.75 23.85 15.45
N ARG A 466 18.62 23.95 14.45
CA ARG A 466 20.06 23.69 14.56
C ARG A 466 20.77 24.82 15.31
N ALA A 467 21.99 24.56 15.79
CA ALA A 467 22.83 25.60 16.38
C ALA A 467 23.17 26.67 15.32
N PRO A 468 23.11 27.97 15.66
CA PRO A 468 23.28 29.02 14.67
C PRO A 468 24.75 29.16 14.24
N GLN A 469 25.01 28.86 12.97
CA GLN A 469 26.31 29.05 12.29
C GLN A 469 26.37 30.38 11.52
N SER A 470 25.23 31.06 11.41
CA SER A 470 25.06 32.38 10.78
C SER A 470 23.75 33.01 11.25
N ASP A 471 23.60 34.31 11.03
CA ASP A 471 22.42 35.05 11.43
C ASP A 471 21.23 34.74 10.51
N TYR A 472 20.05 34.53 11.09
CA TYR A 472 18.80 34.40 10.35
C TYR A 472 18.13 35.77 10.13
N PRO A 473 17.42 35.97 9.01
CA PRO A 473 16.75 37.23 8.68
C PRO A 473 15.50 37.44 9.53
N SER A 474 15.16 38.69 9.82
CA SER A 474 14.15 38.97 10.86
C SER A 474 12.74 38.55 10.47
N PHE A 475 12.41 38.38 9.18
CA PHE A 475 11.10 37.82 8.76
C PHE A 475 10.86 36.39 9.30
N VAL A 476 11.91 35.65 9.62
CA VAL A 476 11.81 34.32 10.27
C VAL A 476 11.16 34.44 11.64
N MET A 477 11.30 35.59 12.32
CA MET A 477 10.58 35.87 13.57
C MET A 477 9.06 35.88 13.35
N ASP A 478 8.60 36.43 12.23
CA ASP A 478 7.17 36.54 11.94
C ASP A 478 6.58 35.16 11.62
N MET A 479 7.36 34.28 11.00
CA MET A 479 7.02 32.87 10.81
C MET A 479 6.98 32.11 12.15
N LEU A 480 8.05 32.17 12.96
CA LEU A 480 8.12 31.45 14.22
C LEU A 480 7.01 31.87 15.19
N THR A 481 6.66 33.16 15.22
CA THR A 481 5.61 33.71 16.10
C THR A 481 4.17 33.43 15.62
N GLN A 482 3.95 33.10 14.35
CA GLN A 482 2.65 32.67 13.82
C GLN A 482 2.37 31.17 14.07
N GLY A 483 3.39 30.41 14.47
CA GLY A 483 3.34 28.95 14.52
C GLY A 483 3.48 28.33 13.12
N THR A 484 3.54 27.00 13.07
CA THR A 484 3.71 26.23 11.83
C THR A 484 2.55 26.42 10.84
N GLN A 485 1.31 26.43 11.34
CA GLN A 485 0.08 26.44 10.52
C GLN A 485 0.11 25.44 9.36
N ALA A 486 0.71 24.28 9.60
CA ALA A 486 1.00 23.26 8.61
C ALA A 486 0.60 21.87 9.12
N GLU A 487 0.23 21.01 8.17
CA GLU A 487 -0.13 19.62 8.38
C GLU A 487 0.57 18.78 7.31
N ILE A 488 1.00 17.57 7.66
CA ILE A 488 1.45 16.58 6.69
C ILE A 488 0.33 15.57 6.48
N VAL A 489 -0.08 15.42 5.22
CA VAL A 489 -1.01 14.40 4.79
C VAL A 489 -0.21 13.26 4.18
N VAL A 490 -0.40 12.07 4.73
CA VAL A 490 0.14 10.81 4.19
C VAL A 490 -1.03 9.99 3.69
N THR A 491 -1.11 9.82 2.37
CA THR A 491 -2.09 8.93 1.73
C THR A 491 -1.36 7.70 1.24
N TYR A 492 -1.73 6.53 1.76
CA TYR A 492 -1.08 5.27 1.41
C TYR A 492 -2.09 4.17 1.03
N SER A 493 -1.69 3.28 0.13
CA SER A 493 -2.45 2.09 -0.26
C SER A 493 -1.57 0.85 -0.18
N ASN A 494 -2.17 -0.27 0.25
CA ASN A 494 -1.56 -1.60 0.25
C ASN A 494 -1.79 -2.30 -1.11
N GLY A 495 -1.69 -1.52 -2.20
CA GLY A 495 -1.73 -1.99 -3.57
C GLY A 495 -3.02 -2.63 -4.08
N ASP A 496 -2.89 -3.25 -5.26
CA ASP A 496 -3.95 -3.97 -5.95
C ASP A 496 -4.19 -5.38 -5.39
N GLU A 497 -3.36 -5.85 -4.45
CA GLU A 497 -3.56 -7.10 -3.73
C GLU A 497 -4.96 -7.18 -3.11
N ALA A 498 -5.41 -6.10 -2.46
CA ALA A 498 -6.77 -5.98 -1.90
C ALA A 498 -7.86 -6.01 -2.99
N MET A 499 -7.61 -5.40 -4.15
CA MET A 499 -8.54 -5.42 -5.29
C MET A 499 -8.65 -6.83 -5.89
N ILE A 500 -7.53 -7.54 -6.03
CA ILE A 500 -7.48 -8.90 -6.56
C ILE A 500 -8.21 -9.87 -5.60
N ILE A 501 -7.99 -9.75 -4.29
CA ILE A 501 -8.73 -10.54 -3.28
C ILE A 501 -10.24 -10.25 -3.36
N ASN A 502 -10.65 -8.98 -3.44
CA ASN A 502 -12.06 -8.61 -3.60
C ASN A 502 -12.69 -9.17 -4.89
N PHE A 503 -11.94 -9.20 -6.00
CA PHE A 503 -12.40 -9.79 -7.26
C PHE A 503 -12.52 -11.32 -7.18
N ILE A 504 -11.51 -11.98 -6.61
CA ILE A 504 -11.51 -13.43 -6.32
C ILE A 504 -12.69 -13.80 -5.41
N ALA A 505 -12.97 -12.99 -4.39
CA ALA A 505 -14.09 -13.16 -3.47
C ALA A 505 -15.44 -13.08 -4.19
N LEU A 506 -15.65 -12.03 -5.02
CA LEU A 506 -16.86 -11.83 -5.79
C LEU A 506 -17.10 -12.98 -6.78
N LEU A 507 -16.04 -13.43 -7.48
CA LEU A 507 -16.10 -14.53 -8.43
C LEU A 507 -16.40 -15.88 -7.75
N SER A 508 -15.83 -16.11 -6.57
CA SER A 508 -16.11 -17.27 -5.72
C SER A 508 -17.56 -17.25 -5.22
N LEU A 509 -18.04 -16.10 -4.74
CA LEU A 509 -19.42 -15.92 -4.27
C LEU A 509 -20.44 -16.15 -5.40
N ALA A 510 -20.22 -15.57 -6.58
CA ALA A 510 -21.06 -15.78 -7.75
C ALA A 510 -21.04 -17.25 -8.20
N GLY A 511 -19.88 -17.90 -8.17
CA GLY A 511 -19.71 -19.32 -8.48
C GLY A 511 -20.44 -20.26 -7.51
N TYR A 512 -20.35 -20.02 -6.20
CA TYR A 512 -21.13 -20.77 -5.21
C TYR A 512 -22.63 -20.45 -5.27
N GLY A 513 -23.02 -19.22 -5.65
CA GLY A 513 -24.39 -18.86 -5.96
C GLY A 513 -24.95 -19.68 -7.13
N TYR A 514 -24.20 -19.78 -8.24
CA TYR A 514 -24.52 -20.66 -9.36
C TYR A 514 -24.64 -22.13 -8.93
N TYR A 515 -23.68 -22.62 -8.14
CA TYR A 515 -23.71 -23.99 -7.61
C TYR A 515 -24.96 -24.27 -6.76
N CYS A 516 -25.34 -23.36 -5.87
CA CYS A 516 -26.56 -23.43 -5.08
C CYS A 516 -27.81 -23.48 -6.00
N VAL A 517 -27.87 -22.65 -7.04
CA VAL A 517 -28.95 -22.65 -8.03
C VAL A 517 -29.04 -23.99 -8.78
N CYS A 518 -27.91 -24.56 -9.21
CA CYS A 518 -27.88 -25.89 -9.84
C CYS A 518 -28.34 -27.00 -8.88
N ILE A 519 -27.95 -26.96 -7.60
CA ILE A 519 -28.45 -27.87 -6.56
C ILE A 519 -29.97 -27.77 -6.44
N CYS A 520 -30.51 -26.55 -6.37
CA CYS A 520 -31.96 -26.32 -6.27
C CYS A 520 -32.73 -26.85 -7.49
N PHE A 521 -32.22 -26.64 -8.70
CA PHE A 521 -32.83 -27.19 -9.92
C PHE A 521 -32.76 -28.72 -9.95
N TYR A 522 -31.59 -29.31 -9.68
CA TYR A 522 -31.42 -30.77 -9.66
C TYR A 522 -32.33 -31.43 -8.61
N LEU A 523 -32.38 -30.89 -7.39
CA LEU A 523 -33.29 -31.32 -6.33
C LEU A 523 -34.75 -31.27 -6.77
N ARG A 524 -35.19 -30.18 -7.42
CA ARG A 524 -36.56 -30.04 -7.91
C ARG A 524 -36.89 -31.12 -8.95
N GLU A 525 -36.00 -31.39 -9.89
CA GLU A 525 -36.23 -32.42 -10.91
C GLU A 525 -36.24 -33.83 -10.33
N LEU A 526 -35.28 -34.14 -9.45
CA LEU A 526 -35.18 -35.41 -8.74
C LEU A 526 -36.43 -35.69 -7.89
N LEU A 527 -36.93 -34.69 -7.17
CA LEU A 527 -38.19 -34.78 -6.42
C LEU A 527 -39.39 -34.97 -7.36
N CYS A 528 -39.50 -34.22 -8.45
CA CYS A 528 -40.57 -34.39 -9.43
C CYS A 528 -40.58 -35.79 -10.08
N TRP A 529 -39.41 -36.36 -10.37
CA TRP A 529 -39.29 -37.72 -10.87
C TRP A 529 -39.68 -38.76 -9.80
N LEU A 530 -39.15 -38.65 -8.58
CA LEU A 530 -39.53 -39.50 -7.44
C LEU A 530 -41.04 -39.50 -7.15
N TRP A 531 -41.71 -38.34 -7.31
CA TRP A 531 -43.15 -38.22 -7.13
C TRP A 531 -43.96 -38.86 -8.27
N ARG A 532 -43.42 -38.92 -9.49
CA ARG A 532 -44.08 -39.52 -10.67
C ARG A 532 -43.85 -41.03 -10.77
N SER A 533 -42.75 -41.55 -10.23
CA SER A 533 -42.45 -42.98 -10.17
C SER A 533 -43.38 -43.69 -9.18
N ALA A 534 -44.59 -44.03 -9.66
CA ALA A 534 -45.74 -44.46 -8.86
C ALA A 534 -45.59 -45.79 -8.08
N LYS A 535 -44.48 -46.51 -8.24
CA LYS A 535 -44.10 -47.67 -7.41
C LYS A 535 -42.89 -47.30 -6.55
N ARG A 536 -43.12 -47.16 -5.23
CA ARG A 536 -42.09 -46.80 -4.25
C ARG A 536 -41.20 -47.99 -3.90
N GLU A 537 -40.37 -48.42 -4.84
CA GLU A 537 -39.37 -49.46 -4.57
C GLU A 537 -38.35 -48.97 -3.52
N PRO A 538 -38.13 -49.72 -2.43
CA PRO A 538 -37.31 -49.25 -1.32
C PRO A 538 -35.83 -49.10 -1.71
N GLN A 539 -35.36 -49.86 -2.70
CA GLN A 539 -34.03 -49.74 -3.29
C GLN A 539 -33.84 -48.38 -4.00
N LEU A 540 -34.85 -47.90 -4.74
CA LEU A 540 -34.82 -46.62 -5.44
C LEU A 540 -34.65 -45.45 -4.45
N LEU A 541 -35.44 -45.48 -3.38
CA LEU A 541 -35.37 -44.49 -2.30
C LEU A 541 -34.05 -44.58 -1.51
N TYR A 542 -33.49 -45.78 -1.34
CA TYR A 542 -32.18 -45.98 -0.71
C TYR A 542 -31.07 -45.36 -1.58
N SER A 543 -31.01 -45.67 -2.88
CA SER A 543 -29.99 -45.12 -3.79
C SER A 543 -30.02 -43.61 -3.85
N VAL A 544 -31.20 -42.99 -3.94
CA VAL A 544 -31.31 -41.52 -3.94
C VAL A 544 -30.87 -40.92 -2.60
N ALA A 545 -31.28 -41.50 -1.47
CA ALA A 545 -30.88 -41.00 -0.14
C ALA A 545 -29.39 -41.25 0.18
N ASN A 546 -28.74 -42.19 -0.50
CA ASN A 546 -27.33 -42.52 -0.34
C ASN A 546 -26.43 -41.76 -1.35
N ALA A 547 -27.00 -41.11 -2.37
CA ALA A 547 -26.27 -40.35 -3.37
C ALA A 547 -25.87 -38.95 -2.87
N SER A 548 -24.65 -38.52 -3.18
CA SER A 548 -24.12 -37.20 -2.80
C SER A 548 -24.50 -36.14 -3.84
N ILE A 549 -25.57 -35.37 -3.60
CA ILE A 549 -26.00 -34.30 -4.53
C ILE A 549 -24.89 -33.29 -4.82
N SER A 550 -24.05 -32.97 -3.82
CA SER A 550 -22.94 -32.03 -4.03
C SER A 550 -21.93 -32.59 -5.06
N SER A 551 -21.59 -33.87 -4.94
CA SER A 551 -20.74 -34.60 -5.90
C SER A 551 -21.40 -34.73 -7.27
N ILE A 552 -22.69 -35.04 -7.33
CA ILE A 552 -23.47 -35.13 -8.58
C ILE A 552 -23.44 -33.80 -9.34
N VAL A 553 -23.80 -32.69 -8.68
CA VAL A 553 -23.85 -31.36 -9.31
C VAL A 553 -22.44 -30.87 -9.67
N TRP A 554 -21.43 -31.22 -8.85
CA TRP A 554 -20.02 -30.96 -9.17
C TRP A 554 -19.58 -31.68 -10.45
N MET A 555 -19.95 -32.96 -10.62
CA MET A 555 -19.59 -33.73 -11.81
C MET A 555 -20.35 -33.27 -13.07
N HIS A 556 -21.63 -32.90 -12.95
CA HIS A 556 -22.40 -32.33 -14.06
C HIS A 556 -21.87 -30.97 -14.54
N HIS A 557 -21.45 -30.10 -13.62
CA HIS A 557 -20.93 -28.76 -13.95
C HIS A 557 -19.41 -28.66 -13.78
N ARG A 558 -18.69 -29.76 -14.02
CA ARG A 558 -17.27 -29.97 -13.68
C ARG A 558 -16.34 -28.85 -14.16
N THR A 559 -16.53 -28.31 -15.37
CA THR A 559 -15.69 -27.22 -15.89
C THR A 559 -15.82 -25.94 -15.05
N SER A 560 -17.06 -25.49 -14.81
CA SER A 560 -17.35 -24.32 -13.99
C SER A 560 -16.94 -24.53 -12.53
N MET A 561 -17.24 -25.70 -11.96
CA MET A 561 -16.92 -26.00 -10.57
C MET A 561 -15.43 -26.17 -10.32
N LYS A 562 -14.65 -26.69 -11.28
CA LYS A 562 -13.18 -26.69 -11.18
C LYS A 562 -12.62 -25.27 -11.17
N PHE A 563 -13.12 -24.37 -12.01
CA PHE A 563 -12.67 -22.99 -12.02
C PHE A 563 -13.03 -22.25 -10.72
N VAL A 564 -14.30 -22.28 -10.31
CA VAL A 564 -14.78 -21.64 -9.06
C VAL A 564 -14.06 -22.22 -7.84
N GLY A 565 -13.94 -23.55 -7.76
CA GLY A 565 -13.24 -24.22 -6.66
C GLY A 565 -11.77 -23.86 -6.59
N PHE A 566 -11.08 -23.75 -7.73
CA PHE A 566 -9.67 -23.35 -7.78
C PHE A 566 -9.47 -21.89 -7.36
N VAL A 567 -10.30 -20.96 -7.85
CA VAL A 567 -10.26 -19.55 -7.44
C VAL A 567 -10.53 -19.40 -5.93
N SER A 568 -11.54 -20.09 -5.42
CA SER A 568 -11.88 -20.11 -3.98
C SER A 568 -10.74 -20.68 -3.13
N PHE A 569 -10.09 -21.72 -3.64
CA PHE A 569 -8.95 -22.38 -2.98
C PHE A 569 -7.71 -21.50 -2.93
N LEU A 570 -7.43 -20.71 -3.98
CA LEU A 570 -6.38 -19.70 -3.94
C LEU A 570 -6.69 -18.61 -2.92
N ALA A 571 -7.95 -18.13 -2.85
CA ALA A 571 -8.39 -17.16 -1.85
C ALA A 571 -8.10 -17.66 -0.43
N TRP A 572 -8.50 -18.90 -0.13
CA TRP A 572 -8.25 -19.55 1.15
C TRP A 572 -6.76 -19.60 1.50
N HIS A 573 -5.89 -19.95 0.55
CA HIS A 573 -4.48 -20.09 0.85
C HIS A 573 -3.78 -18.73 0.97
N ILE A 574 -4.21 -17.71 0.22
CA ILE A 574 -3.72 -16.33 0.39
C ILE A 574 -3.97 -15.86 1.83
N ASP A 575 -5.19 -16.06 2.35
CA ASP A 575 -5.55 -15.74 3.73
C ASP A 575 -4.81 -16.64 4.75
N ALA A 576 -4.87 -17.96 4.57
CA ALA A 576 -4.34 -18.94 5.51
C ALA A 576 -2.80 -18.92 5.61
N ALA A 577 -2.07 -18.58 4.54
CA ALA A 577 -0.62 -18.35 4.60
C ALA A 577 -0.27 -16.86 4.81
N LYS A 578 -1.26 -16.01 5.10
CA LYS A 578 -1.12 -14.57 5.34
C LYS A 578 -0.32 -13.88 4.22
N LEU A 579 -0.51 -14.30 2.97
CA LEU A 579 0.20 -13.77 1.77
C LEU A 579 -0.30 -12.37 1.43
N HIS A 580 0.13 -11.39 2.20
CA HIS A 580 -0.17 -9.98 1.99
C HIS A 580 1.07 -9.14 2.23
N CYS A 581 1.12 -8.02 1.51
CA CYS A 581 2.03 -6.93 1.82
C CYS A 581 1.23 -5.77 2.40
N ALA A 582 1.88 -5.03 3.29
CA ALA A 582 1.31 -3.83 3.87
C ALA A 582 2.42 -2.84 4.21
N TRP A 583 2.05 -1.56 4.28
CA TRP A 583 2.85 -0.58 4.99
C TRP A 583 2.93 -0.99 6.46
N ALA A 584 4.15 -1.09 6.98
CA ALA A 584 4.37 -1.30 8.41
C ALA A 584 3.75 -0.14 9.21
N ALA A 585 3.39 -0.40 10.46
CA ALA A 585 2.87 0.64 11.37
C ALA A 585 3.83 1.84 11.56
N SER A 586 5.09 1.75 11.14
CA SER A 586 6.01 2.90 11.07
C SER A 586 5.55 4.00 10.10
N ILE A 587 4.64 3.72 9.14
CA ILE A 587 4.05 4.78 8.30
C ILE A 587 3.19 5.77 9.10
N ASP A 588 2.68 5.34 10.25
CA ASP A 588 1.93 6.15 11.21
C ASP A 588 2.85 6.99 12.13
N GLU A 589 4.17 6.81 12.05
CA GLU A 589 5.18 7.54 12.82
C GLU A 589 6.01 8.41 11.88
N MET A 590 5.79 9.73 11.91
CA MET A 590 6.44 10.66 10.96
C MET A 590 7.96 10.64 11.02
N ALA A 591 8.56 10.26 12.16
CA ALA A 591 10.00 10.22 12.39
C ALA A 591 10.71 8.99 11.79
N THR A 592 9.99 7.88 11.57
CA THR A 592 10.56 6.62 11.08
C THR A 592 10.31 6.43 9.60
N ASP A 593 11.28 5.84 8.89
CA ASP A 593 11.07 5.51 7.47
C ASP A 593 9.94 4.48 7.32
N ALA A 594 8.94 4.82 6.49
CA ALA A 594 7.89 3.88 6.15
C ALA A 594 8.46 2.75 5.30
N THR A 595 8.16 1.52 5.72
CA THR A 595 8.59 0.30 5.02
C THR A 595 7.36 -0.47 4.55
N TYR A 596 7.32 -0.81 3.27
CA TYR A 596 6.34 -1.76 2.74
C TYR A 596 6.94 -3.16 2.84
N SER A 597 6.27 -4.05 3.57
CA SER A 597 6.78 -5.39 3.86
C SER A 597 5.75 -6.46 3.53
N CYS A 598 6.23 -7.60 3.04
CA CYS A 598 5.41 -8.75 2.68
C CYS A 598 5.61 -9.86 3.71
N SER A 599 4.51 -10.38 4.24
CA SER A 599 4.54 -11.48 5.21
C SER A 599 4.10 -12.80 4.56
N VAL A 600 4.66 -13.92 5.05
CA VAL A 600 4.29 -15.27 4.65
C VAL A 600 4.37 -16.19 5.86
N ASP A 601 3.23 -16.73 6.27
CA ASP A 601 3.10 -17.64 7.40
C ASP A 601 2.83 -19.07 6.93
N SER A 602 3.89 -19.86 6.76
CA SER A 602 3.79 -21.24 6.29
C SER A 602 2.99 -22.18 7.18
N LEU A 603 2.74 -21.80 8.44
CA LEU A 603 1.94 -22.58 9.39
C LEU A 603 0.59 -21.92 9.71
N GLY A 604 0.26 -20.78 9.12
CA GLY A 604 -1.00 -20.05 9.37
C GLY A 604 -2.26 -20.88 9.09
N HIS A 605 -2.19 -21.84 8.18
CA HIS A 605 -3.27 -22.80 7.90
C HIS A 605 -3.52 -23.83 9.03
N LEU A 606 -2.67 -23.84 10.07
CA LEU A 606 -2.80 -24.60 11.32
C LEU A 606 -2.93 -23.67 12.56
N ASP A 607 -2.90 -22.35 12.36
CA ASP A 607 -2.88 -21.33 13.41
C ASP A 607 -4.29 -21.14 14.01
N GLY A 608 -4.64 -22.01 14.95
CA GLY A 608 -5.86 -21.95 15.74
C GLY A 608 -7.07 -22.69 15.13
N ALA A 609 -8.18 -22.65 15.89
CA ALA A 609 -9.37 -23.46 15.57
C ALA A 609 -10.03 -23.07 14.24
N ASN A 610 -10.07 -21.78 13.91
CA ASN A 610 -10.67 -21.28 12.67
C ASN A 610 -9.87 -21.75 11.45
N ALA A 611 -8.53 -21.69 11.51
CA ALA A 611 -7.65 -22.18 10.47
C ALA A 611 -7.87 -23.68 10.20
N LEU A 612 -8.00 -24.50 11.26
CA LEU A 612 -8.29 -25.94 11.13
C LEU A 612 -9.66 -26.23 10.51
N VAL A 613 -10.72 -25.49 10.88
CA VAL A 613 -12.06 -25.62 10.26
C VAL A 613 -12.02 -25.22 8.77
N SER A 614 -11.24 -24.20 8.45
CA SER A 614 -11.02 -23.74 7.07
C SER A 614 -10.25 -24.78 6.26
N LEU A 615 -9.14 -25.30 6.80
CA LEU A 615 -8.33 -26.37 6.20
C LEU A 615 -9.18 -27.63 5.90
N VAL A 616 -10.00 -28.10 6.84
CA VAL A 616 -10.90 -29.25 6.61
C VAL A 616 -11.95 -28.94 5.54
N SER A 617 -12.45 -27.69 5.48
CA SER A 617 -13.41 -27.26 4.46
C SER A 617 -12.78 -27.22 3.06
N PHE A 618 -11.55 -26.72 2.93
CA PHE A 618 -10.83 -26.63 1.66
C PHE A 618 -10.11 -27.91 1.25
N ALA A 619 -9.83 -28.83 2.19
CA ALA A 619 -9.38 -30.19 1.90
C ALA A 619 -10.39 -30.96 1.03
N TRP A 620 -11.69 -30.75 1.25
CA TRP A 620 -12.72 -31.30 0.37
C TRP A 620 -12.69 -30.68 -1.03
N VAL A 621 -12.50 -29.36 -1.13
CA VAL A 621 -12.39 -28.66 -2.42
C VAL A 621 -11.16 -29.15 -3.19
N PHE A 622 -10.02 -29.28 -2.52
CA PHE A 622 -8.79 -29.85 -3.07
C PHE A 622 -9.00 -31.28 -3.59
N PHE A 623 -9.63 -32.15 -2.79
CA PHE A 623 -10.03 -33.49 -3.23
C PHE A 623 -10.94 -33.46 -4.47
N ALA A 624 -11.92 -32.54 -4.51
CA ALA A 624 -12.85 -32.37 -5.62
C ALA A 624 -12.21 -31.85 -6.92
N LEU A 625 -11.16 -31.03 -6.80
CA LEU A 625 -10.36 -30.51 -7.93
C LEU A 625 -9.45 -31.59 -8.52
N VAL A 626 -8.75 -32.34 -7.65
CA VAL A 626 -7.64 -33.23 -8.03
C VAL A 626 -8.09 -34.67 -8.31
N TYR A 627 -8.98 -35.25 -7.49
CA TYR A 627 -9.19 -36.71 -7.44
C TYR A 627 -10.63 -37.20 -7.62
N MET A 628 -11.66 -36.40 -7.35
CA MET A 628 -13.06 -36.87 -7.35
C MET A 628 -13.49 -37.49 -8.69
N ASP A 629 -13.04 -36.94 -9.81
CA ASP A 629 -13.31 -37.45 -11.16
C ASP A 629 -12.52 -38.71 -11.54
N LEU A 630 -11.60 -39.17 -10.68
CA LEU A 630 -10.77 -40.35 -10.87
C LEU A 630 -11.21 -41.53 -9.98
N LEU A 631 -12.23 -41.33 -9.13
CA LEU A 631 -12.66 -42.28 -8.09
C LEU A 631 -14.18 -42.53 -8.13
N PRO A 632 -14.74 -43.02 -9.24
CA PRO A 632 -16.18 -43.24 -9.39
C PRO A 632 -16.75 -44.11 -8.25
N GLY A 633 -17.79 -43.60 -7.60
CA GLY A 633 -18.53 -44.29 -6.53
C GLY A 633 -17.93 -44.22 -5.13
N VAL A 634 -16.76 -43.59 -4.93
CA VAL A 634 -16.14 -43.49 -3.58
C VAL A 634 -16.98 -42.63 -2.62
N THR A 635 -17.69 -41.66 -3.18
CA THR A 635 -18.62 -40.70 -2.57
C THR A 635 -19.89 -41.34 -2.01
N ILE A 636 -20.31 -42.49 -2.55
CA ILE A 636 -21.56 -43.21 -2.20
C ILE A 636 -21.44 -43.94 -0.84
N HIS A 637 -20.23 -44.11 -0.33
CA HIS A 637 -19.97 -44.82 0.91
C HIS A 637 -19.31 -43.90 1.94
N THR A 638 -20.10 -43.38 2.87
CA THR A 638 -19.68 -42.37 3.87
C THR A 638 -18.35 -42.68 4.57
N ARG A 639 -18.09 -43.95 4.95
CA ARG A 639 -16.81 -44.38 5.53
C ARG A 639 -15.64 -44.29 4.54
N GLY A 640 -15.84 -44.78 3.32
CA GLY A 640 -14.84 -44.72 2.26
C GLY A 640 -14.54 -43.27 1.89
N TYR A 641 -15.58 -42.50 1.61
CA TYR A 641 -15.51 -41.07 1.31
C TYR A 641 -14.77 -40.26 2.38
N LEU A 642 -15.01 -40.52 3.68
CA LEU A 642 -14.29 -39.86 4.77
C LEU A 642 -12.79 -40.24 4.78
N VAL A 643 -12.46 -41.52 4.64
CA VAL A 643 -11.07 -41.99 4.54
C VAL A 643 -10.36 -41.39 3.32
N THR A 644 -11.03 -41.36 2.16
CA THR A 644 -10.51 -40.75 0.93
C THR A 644 -10.30 -39.24 1.10
N THR A 645 -11.26 -38.52 1.68
CA THR A 645 -11.13 -37.06 1.91
C THR A 645 -10.03 -36.75 2.92
N LEU A 646 -9.78 -37.62 3.90
CA LEU A 646 -8.67 -37.46 4.85
C LEU A 646 -7.31 -37.74 4.20
N LEU A 647 -7.17 -38.85 3.46
CA LEU A 647 -5.91 -39.29 2.85
C LEU A 647 -5.53 -38.52 1.58
N LEU A 648 -6.52 -38.08 0.79
CA LEU A 648 -6.30 -37.36 -0.49
C LEU A 648 -6.68 -35.88 -0.45
N GLY A 649 -7.37 -35.45 0.61
CA GLY A 649 -7.68 -34.04 0.89
C GLY A 649 -6.79 -33.51 2.01
N VAL A 650 -7.13 -33.82 3.26
CA VAL A 650 -6.59 -33.15 4.46
C VAL A 650 -5.07 -33.31 4.58
N LEU A 651 -4.56 -34.55 4.52
CA LEU A 651 -3.14 -34.84 4.71
C LEU A 651 -2.23 -34.24 3.61
N PRO A 652 -2.49 -34.44 2.30
CA PRO A 652 -1.68 -33.82 1.27
C PRO A 652 -1.87 -32.30 1.26
N LEU A 653 -3.06 -31.78 1.54
CA LEU A 653 -3.27 -30.33 1.57
C LEU A 653 -2.41 -29.66 2.64
N SER A 654 -2.38 -30.15 3.88
CA SER A 654 -1.59 -29.54 4.96
C SER A 654 -0.08 -29.55 4.68
N LEU A 655 0.45 -30.65 4.12
CA LEU A 655 1.87 -30.74 3.76
C LEU A 655 2.21 -29.85 2.55
N LEU A 656 1.32 -29.78 1.55
CA LEU A 656 1.53 -28.98 0.36
C LEU A 656 1.34 -27.49 0.64
N SER A 657 0.40 -27.08 1.51
CA SER A 657 0.25 -25.66 1.89
C SER A 657 1.51 -25.11 2.54
N PHE A 658 2.10 -25.86 3.49
CA PHE A 658 3.40 -25.52 4.05
C PHE A 658 4.49 -25.39 2.96
N LEU A 659 4.59 -26.37 2.06
CA LEU A 659 5.60 -26.36 1.00
C LEU A 659 5.43 -25.17 0.03
N MET A 660 4.21 -24.83 -0.37
CA MET A 660 3.98 -23.71 -1.28
C MET A 660 4.31 -22.38 -0.59
N ALA A 661 3.95 -22.21 0.68
CA ALA A 661 4.28 -21.00 1.43
C ALA A 661 5.81 -20.82 1.61
N GLU A 662 6.57 -21.90 1.84
CA GLU A 662 8.03 -21.85 1.82
C GLU A 662 8.59 -21.52 0.41
N LEU A 663 7.95 -21.97 -0.66
CA LEU A 663 8.32 -21.57 -2.03
C LEU A 663 8.00 -20.08 -2.32
N CYS A 664 6.93 -19.53 -1.74
CA CYS A 664 6.62 -18.09 -1.78
C CYS A 664 7.66 -17.27 -0.98
N LYS A 665 8.12 -17.75 0.18
CA LYS A 665 9.27 -17.15 0.90
C LYS A 665 10.57 -17.22 0.09
N LEU A 666 10.84 -18.34 -0.57
CA LEU A 666 12.00 -18.47 -1.44
C LEU A 666 11.92 -17.51 -2.63
N ARG A 667 10.72 -17.33 -3.21
CA ARG A 667 10.46 -16.33 -4.26
C ARG A 667 10.79 -14.92 -3.78
N LEU A 668 10.38 -14.56 -2.55
CA LEU A 668 10.72 -13.27 -1.92
C LEU A 668 12.24 -13.03 -1.80
N ALA A 669 13.02 -14.07 -1.53
CA ALA A 669 14.48 -13.98 -1.42
C ALA A 669 15.21 -13.94 -2.79
N LEU A 670 14.52 -14.24 -3.89
CA LEU A 670 15.14 -14.38 -5.22
C LEU A 670 14.76 -13.21 -6.15
N PRO A 671 15.68 -12.25 -6.42
CA PRO A 671 15.36 -11.04 -7.18
C PRO A 671 14.88 -11.32 -8.61
N GLY A 672 15.27 -12.45 -9.21
CA GLY A 672 14.81 -12.86 -10.54
C GLY A 672 13.29 -13.13 -10.65
N PHE A 673 12.59 -13.35 -9.53
CA PHE A 673 11.13 -13.58 -9.50
C PHE A 673 10.33 -12.35 -9.01
N ALA A 674 10.98 -11.20 -8.82
CA ALA A 674 10.30 -9.95 -8.45
C ALA A 674 9.28 -9.46 -9.51
N MET A 675 9.48 -9.84 -10.78
CA MET A 675 8.65 -9.44 -11.92
C MET A 675 7.27 -10.13 -12.01
N VAL A 676 7.02 -11.21 -11.26
CA VAL A 676 5.76 -11.99 -11.32
C VAL A 676 4.93 -11.70 -10.08
N HIS A 677 3.70 -11.19 -10.22
CA HIS A 677 2.82 -10.91 -9.08
C HIS A 677 2.62 -12.16 -8.19
N GLU A 678 2.65 -12.01 -6.86
CA GLU A 678 2.63 -13.14 -5.90
C GLU A 678 1.44 -14.09 -6.12
N TYR A 679 0.23 -13.54 -6.26
CA TYR A 679 -0.97 -14.36 -6.49
C TYR A 679 -0.97 -15.09 -7.83
N LEU A 680 -0.29 -14.57 -8.85
CA LEU A 680 -0.09 -15.29 -10.12
C LEU A 680 0.94 -16.41 -9.95
N PHE A 681 2.04 -16.16 -9.23
CA PHE A 681 3.03 -17.18 -8.89
C PHE A 681 2.40 -18.34 -8.11
N LEU A 682 1.64 -18.04 -7.05
CA LEU A 682 0.88 -19.02 -6.26
C LEU A 682 -0.12 -19.81 -7.12
N ALA A 683 -0.86 -19.13 -8.02
CA ALA A 683 -1.81 -19.77 -8.92
C ALA A 683 -1.13 -20.75 -9.88
N LEU A 684 -0.03 -20.34 -10.52
CA LEU A 684 0.74 -21.20 -11.42
C LEU A 684 1.34 -22.40 -10.68
N LEU A 685 1.86 -22.17 -9.47
CA LEU A 685 2.46 -23.19 -8.63
C LEU A 685 1.44 -24.26 -8.20
N TRP A 686 0.24 -23.86 -7.75
CA TRP A 686 -0.83 -24.81 -7.46
C TRP A 686 -1.36 -25.51 -8.69
N GLY A 687 -1.48 -24.82 -9.83
CA GLY A 687 -1.84 -25.44 -11.10
C GLY A 687 -0.86 -26.55 -11.48
N ALA A 688 0.44 -26.30 -11.33
CA ALA A 688 1.49 -27.29 -11.57
C ALA A 688 1.42 -28.48 -10.58
N VAL A 689 1.23 -28.23 -9.28
CA VAL A 689 1.08 -29.29 -8.28
C VAL A 689 -0.16 -30.15 -8.53
N MET A 690 -1.32 -29.55 -8.79
CA MET A 690 -2.54 -30.29 -9.08
C MET A 690 -2.44 -31.10 -10.39
N ALA A 691 -1.72 -30.59 -11.40
CA ALA A 691 -1.41 -31.35 -12.61
C ALA A 691 -0.47 -32.52 -12.33
N LEU A 692 0.60 -32.29 -11.55
CA LEU A 692 1.59 -33.32 -11.20
C LEU A 692 0.97 -34.48 -10.40
N LEU A 693 0.11 -34.17 -9.43
CA LEU A 693 -0.62 -35.17 -8.63
C LEU A 693 -1.57 -36.05 -9.46
N ARG A 694 -1.96 -35.60 -10.66
CA ARG A 694 -2.78 -36.36 -11.61
C ARG A 694 -1.96 -37.17 -12.62
N THR A 695 -0.63 -37.03 -12.64
CA THR A 695 0.25 -37.89 -13.46
C THR A 695 0.25 -39.32 -12.92
N SER A 696 0.42 -40.30 -13.80
CA SER A 696 0.46 -41.72 -13.42
C SER A 696 1.55 -42.04 -12.38
N VAL A 697 2.66 -41.30 -12.40
CA VAL A 697 3.82 -41.48 -11.50
C VAL A 697 3.44 -41.23 -10.04
N LEU A 698 2.71 -40.15 -9.75
CA LEU A 698 2.26 -39.85 -8.38
C LEU A 698 0.90 -40.50 -8.06
N LEU A 699 -0.01 -40.57 -9.03
CA LEU A 699 -1.34 -41.11 -8.82
C LEU A 699 -1.33 -42.60 -8.49
N ALA A 700 -0.54 -43.42 -9.19
CA ALA A 700 -0.52 -44.87 -8.99
C ALA A 700 -0.17 -45.31 -7.54
N PRO A 701 0.94 -44.86 -6.91
CA PRO A 701 1.25 -45.22 -5.52
C PRO A 701 0.23 -44.64 -4.52
N THR A 702 -0.33 -43.46 -4.80
CA THR A 702 -1.39 -42.87 -3.97
C THR A 702 -2.67 -43.71 -4.03
N LEU A 703 -3.04 -44.25 -5.19
CA LEU A 703 -4.20 -45.12 -5.35
C LEU A 703 -4.01 -46.51 -4.73
N THR A 704 -2.80 -47.09 -4.75
CA THR A 704 -2.56 -48.38 -4.08
C THR A 704 -2.63 -48.27 -2.55
N LEU A 705 -2.11 -47.18 -1.98
CA LEU A 705 -2.27 -46.86 -0.57
C LEU A 705 -3.74 -46.62 -0.20
N LEU A 706 -4.47 -45.85 -1.01
CA LEU A 706 -5.91 -45.64 -0.81
C LEU A 706 -6.67 -46.97 -0.88
N GLU A 707 -6.37 -47.84 -1.84
CA GLU A 707 -7.04 -49.13 -1.98
C GLU A 707 -6.81 -50.03 -0.76
N ALA A 708 -5.60 -50.03 -0.19
CA ALA A 708 -5.32 -50.73 1.06
C ALA A 708 -6.14 -50.18 2.23
N ALA A 709 -6.22 -48.85 2.38
CA ALA A 709 -7.01 -48.20 3.43
C ALA A 709 -8.53 -48.42 3.27
N LEU A 710 -9.05 -48.34 2.04
CA LEU A 710 -10.47 -48.54 1.75
C LEU A 710 -10.93 -49.99 2.04
N ARG A 711 -10.07 -50.99 1.76
CA ARG A 711 -10.35 -52.39 2.13
C ARG A 711 -10.54 -52.57 3.65
N VAL A 712 -9.78 -51.85 4.48
CA VAL A 712 -9.91 -51.91 5.96
C VAL A 712 -11.28 -51.40 6.43
N VAL A 713 -11.86 -50.40 5.75
CA VAL A 713 -13.21 -49.88 6.07
C VAL A 713 -14.35 -50.57 5.31
N GLY A 714 -14.06 -51.68 4.59
CA GLY A 714 -15.05 -52.49 3.89
C GLY A 714 -15.50 -51.92 2.54
N VAL A 715 -14.59 -51.25 1.82
CA VAL A 715 -14.82 -50.72 0.47
C VAL A 715 -13.78 -51.29 -0.50
N ARG A 716 -14.23 -51.81 -1.65
CA ARG A 716 -13.42 -52.47 -2.68
C ARG A 716 -13.67 -51.89 -4.06
N ARG A 717 -12.70 -52.11 -4.95
CA ARG A 717 -12.80 -51.76 -6.37
C ARG A 717 -13.49 -52.90 -7.14
N GLN A 718 -14.63 -52.62 -7.74
CA GLN A 718 -15.41 -53.52 -8.58
C GLN A 718 -15.07 -53.27 -10.05
N ALA A 719 -14.69 -54.31 -10.79
CA ALA A 719 -14.50 -54.21 -12.24
C ALA A 719 -15.84 -54.15 -12.98
N ILE A 720 -15.96 -53.27 -13.97
CA ILE A 720 -17.05 -53.29 -14.95
C ILE A 720 -16.68 -54.25 -16.07
N HIS A 721 -17.65 -54.98 -16.64
CA HIS A 721 -17.39 -55.82 -17.81
C HIS A 721 -17.01 -54.95 -19.02
N PRO A 722 -15.93 -55.25 -19.77
CA PRO A 722 -15.46 -54.39 -20.86
C PRO A 722 -16.45 -54.25 -22.02
N GLU A 723 -17.39 -55.19 -22.17
CA GLU A 723 -18.47 -55.11 -23.17
C GLU A 723 -19.69 -54.31 -22.67
N SER A 724 -19.73 -53.91 -21.39
CA SER A 724 -20.78 -53.04 -20.87
C SER A 724 -20.47 -51.60 -21.26
N ALA A 725 -21.38 -50.88 -21.92
CA ALA A 725 -21.14 -49.48 -22.26
C ALA A 725 -21.05 -48.54 -21.02
N TRP A 726 -21.35 -49.05 -19.82
CA TRP A 726 -20.99 -48.38 -18.57
C TRP A 726 -19.47 -48.27 -18.36
N ALA A 727 -18.67 -49.16 -18.94
CA ALA A 727 -17.21 -49.10 -18.87
C ALA A 727 -16.66 -47.87 -19.60
N ASP A 728 -17.27 -47.45 -20.71
CA ASP A 728 -16.91 -46.22 -21.43
C ASP A 728 -17.36 -44.95 -20.70
N ALA A 729 -18.54 -45.00 -20.07
CA ALA A 729 -19.14 -43.85 -19.38
C ALA A 729 -18.52 -43.56 -18.00
N ILE A 730 -18.11 -44.60 -17.26
CA ILE A 730 -17.65 -44.52 -15.85
C ILE A 730 -16.15 -44.83 -15.73
N GLY A 731 -15.60 -45.60 -16.67
CA GLY A 731 -14.26 -46.18 -16.59
C GLY A 731 -14.27 -47.67 -16.21
N PRO A 732 -13.09 -48.32 -16.15
CA PRO A 732 -12.96 -49.78 -16.06
C PRO A 732 -13.40 -50.37 -14.70
N SER A 733 -13.57 -49.54 -13.67
CA SER A 733 -13.94 -49.99 -12.33
C SER A 733 -14.46 -48.86 -11.45
N TYR A 734 -15.32 -49.19 -10.49
CA TYR A 734 -15.87 -48.27 -9.48
C TYR A 734 -15.69 -48.79 -8.05
N TRP A 735 -15.89 -47.93 -7.05
CA TRP A 735 -15.80 -48.30 -5.64
C TRP A 735 -17.17 -48.75 -5.09
N VAL A 736 -17.18 -49.87 -4.35
CA VAL A 736 -18.39 -50.46 -3.77
C VAL A 736 -18.10 -51.06 -2.39
N HIS A 737 -19.10 -51.08 -1.52
CA HIS A 737 -19.03 -51.75 -0.21
C HIS A 737 -18.83 -53.28 -0.38
N ASP A 738 -18.11 -53.91 0.55
CA ASP A 738 -17.78 -55.34 0.53
C ASP A 738 -18.98 -56.27 0.31
N SER A 739 -20.19 -55.89 0.75
CA SER A 739 -21.42 -56.66 0.54
C SER A 739 -21.95 -56.64 -0.90
N GLY A 740 -21.58 -55.63 -1.69
CA GLY A 740 -21.94 -55.51 -3.11
C GLY A 740 -20.85 -56.02 -4.06
N TYR A 741 -19.65 -56.28 -3.56
CA TYR A 741 -18.50 -56.72 -4.35
C TYR A 741 -18.71 -58.11 -4.97
N ARG A 742 -18.34 -58.25 -6.26
CA ARG A 742 -18.35 -59.48 -7.04
C ARG A 742 -16.95 -59.76 -7.60
N ARG A 743 -16.54 -61.03 -7.56
CA ARG A 743 -15.22 -61.47 -8.09
C ARG A 743 -15.14 -61.39 -9.61
N ALA A 744 -16.27 -61.56 -10.31
CA ALA A 744 -16.38 -61.38 -11.76
C ALA A 744 -16.71 -59.92 -12.09
N PRO A 745 -16.30 -59.41 -13.28
CA PRO A 745 -16.76 -58.11 -13.77
C PRO A 745 -18.29 -58.08 -13.93
N VAL A 746 -18.90 -56.92 -13.71
CA VAL A 746 -20.37 -56.76 -13.70
C VAL A 746 -20.87 -55.88 -14.84
N TYR A 747 -22.07 -56.19 -15.35
CA TYR A 747 -22.83 -55.35 -16.30
C TYR A 747 -23.80 -54.39 -15.61
N TYR A 748 -24.06 -54.60 -14.31
CA TYR A 748 -24.98 -53.81 -13.49
C TYR A 748 -24.19 -52.83 -12.62
N VAL A 749 -24.66 -51.58 -12.54
CA VAL A 749 -24.03 -50.47 -11.82
C VAL A 749 -25.04 -49.83 -10.87
N PRO A 750 -24.68 -49.43 -9.64
CA PRO A 750 -25.64 -48.79 -8.72
C PRO A 750 -26.14 -47.44 -9.25
N LEU A 751 -27.44 -47.18 -9.11
CA LEU A 751 -28.09 -45.95 -9.56
C LEU A 751 -27.48 -44.70 -8.93
N SER A 752 -27.04 -44.77 -7.68
CA SER A 752 -26.33 -43.69 -6.98
C SER A 752 -25.04 -43.26 -7.69
N LEU A 753 -24.37 -44.16 -8.42
CA LEU A 753 -23.21 -43.85 -9.28
C LEU A 753 -23.63 -43.33 -10.66
N LEU A 754 -24.68 -43.90 -11.24
CA LEU A 754 -25.23 -43.41 -12.50
C LEU A 754 -25.72 -41.95 -12.38
N MET A 755 -26.25 -41.56 -11.21
CA MET A 755 -26.60 -40.18 -10.91
C MET A 755 -25.39 -39.22 -10.89
N GLU A 756 -24.16 -39.71 -10.65
CA GLU A 756 -22.92 -38.91 -10.72
C GLU A 756 -22.36 -38.83 -12.15
N THR A 757 -22.85 -39.67 -13.06
CA THR A 757 -22.35 -39.77 -14.44
C THR A 757 -22.98 -38.65 -15.29
N PRO A 758 -22.18 -37.78 -15.94
CA PRO A 758 -22.73 -36.66 -16.70
C PRO A 758 -23.53 -37.14 -17.92
N TYR A 759 -24.54 -36.36 -18.31
CA TYR A 759 -25.45 -36.61 -19.44
C TYR A 759 -26.42 -37.80 -19.28
N LEU A 760 -26.47 -38.44 -18.12
CA LEU A 760 -27.41 -39.52 -17.83
C LEU A 760 -28.76 -38.98 -17.34
N ASP A 761 -29.84 -39.19 -18.10
CA ASP A 761 -31.19 -38.83 -17.65
C ASP A 761 -31.80 -39.96 -16.80
N VAL A 762 -31.86 -39.75 -15.49
CA VAL A 762 -32.44 -40.67 -14.49
C VAL A 762 -33.88 -41.06 -14.85
N ARG A 763 -34.61 -40.25 -15.63
CA ARG A 763 -35.98 -40.53 -16.09
C ARG A 763 -36.05 -41.74 -17.04
N ASN A 764 -34.94 -42.10 -17.69
CA ASN A 764 -34.83 -43.25 -18.58
C ASN A 764 -34.50 -44.57 -17.85
N VAL A 765 -34.32 -44.52 -16.52
CA VAL A 765 -34.18 -45.71 -15.68
C VAL A 765 -35.57 -46.26 -15.35
N VAL A 766 -35.88 -47.45 -15.88
CA VAL A 766 -37.14 -48.16 -15.65
C VAL A 766 -36.83 -49.65 -15.49
N ASP A 767 -37.30 -50.27 -14.40
CA ASP A 767 -37.19 -51.72 -14.18
C ASP A 767 -35.74 -52.23 -14.31
N HIS A 768 -34.84 -51.68 -13.49
CA HIS A 768 -33.39 -51.93 -13.50
C HIS A 768 -32.69 -51.75 -14.87
N ALA A 769 -33.34 -51.22 -15.90
CA ALA A 769 -32.78 -50.96 -17.22
C ALA A 769 -32.68 -49.45 -17.50
N TYR A 770 -31.58 -49.02 -18.12
CA TYR A 770 -31.51 -47.71 -18.77
C TYR A 770 -31.94 -47.84 -20.24
N VAL A 771 -33.02 -47.15 -20.63
CA VAL A 771 -33.62 -47.28 -21.97
C VAL A 771 -33.41 -46.00 -22.77
N GLY A 772 -32.53 -46.05 -23.77
CA GLY A 772 -32.18 -44.86 -24.59
C GLY A 772 -33.34 -44.30 -25.42
N THR A 773 -34.22 -45.15 -25.95
CA THR A 773 -35.36 -44.75 -26.80
C THR A 773 -36.53 -45.74 -26.74
N GLY A 774 -37.51 -45.49 -25.87
CA GLY A 774 -38.90 -45.99 -25.98
C GLY A 774 -39.18 -47.50 -25.83
N VAL A 775 -38.20 -48.39 -26.03
CA VAL A 775 -38.40 -49.85 -25.99
C VAL A 775 -38.29 -50.37 -24.56
N ARG A 776 -39.44 -50.56 -23.90
CA ARG A 776 -39.51 -51.32 -22.65
C ARG A 776 -39.36 -52.82 -22.92
N ARG A 777 -38.21 -53.40 -22.54
CA ARG A 777 -38.08 -54.84 -22.30
C ARG A 777 -38.11 -55.08 -20.79
N HIS A 778 -39.13 -55.81 -20.31
CA HIS A 778 -38.96 -56.57 -19.07
C HIS A 778 -37.93 -57.66 -19.37
N GLY A 779 -36.81 -57.63 -18.66
CA GLY A 779 -35.80 -58.68 -18.71
C GLY A 779 -35.75 -59.42 -17.39
N ASP A 780 -35.57 -60.73 -17.40
CA ASP A 780 -35.34 -61.49 -16.17
C ASP A 780 -34.00 -61.06 -15.56
N HIS A 781 -34.06 -60.23 -14.51
CA HIS A 781 -32.86 -59.79 -13.81
C HIS A 781 -32.28 -60.95 -13.00
N PRO A 782 -30.94 -61.04 -12.86
CA PRO A 782 -30.32 -61.99 -11.95
C PRO A 782 -30.85 -61.82 -10.53
N GLU A 783 -31.24 -62.93 -9.86
CA GLU A 783 -31.87 -62.91 -8.52
C GLU A 783 -31.13 -62.03 -7.51
N TRP A 784 -29.78 -61.97 -7.60
CA TRP A 784 -28.95 -61.20 -6.70
C TRP A 784 -29.23 -59.68 -6.71
N VAL A 785 -29.82 -59.15 -7.78
CA VAL A 785 -30.22 -57.73 -7.92
C VAL A 785 -31.36 -57.39 -6.95
N ALA A 786 -32.36 -58.26 -6.83
CA ALA A 786 -33.48 -58.09 -5.91
C ALA A 786 -33.05 -58.08 -4.42
N TYR A 787 -31.90 -58.67 -4.11
CA TYR A 787 -31.35 -58.72 -2.75
C TYR A 787 -30.37 -57.58 -2.40
N GLN A 788 -30.11 -56.63 -3.31
CA GLN A 788 -29.29 -55.45 -2.99
C GLN A 788 -30.06 -54.37 -2.21
N CYS A 789 -29.33 -53.50 -1.51
CA CYS A 789 -29.91 -52.27 -0.95
C CYS A 789 -29.94 -51.13 -1.98
N GLU A 790 -28.93 -51.06 -2.86
CA GLU A 790 -28.88 -50.12 -3.99
C GLU A 790 -29.71 -50.64 -5.16
N TYR A 791 -30.36 -49.72 -5.87
CA TYR A 791 -31.01 -49.99 -7.15
C TYR A 791 -29.94 -50.19 -8.23
N MET A 792 -29.72 -51.43 -8.66
CA MET A 792 -28.69 -51.76 -9.66
C MET A 792 -29.26 -51.65 -11.08
N VAL A 793 -28.56 -51.00 -11.99
CA VAL A 793 -29.05 -50.73 -13.35
C VAL A 793 -28.09 -51.29 -14.40
N PHE A 794 -28.61 -51.98 -15.41
CA PHE A 794 -27.88 -52.36 -16.61
C PHE A 794 -28.32 -51.48 -17.80
N LEU A 795 -27.48 -51.39 -18.83
CA LEU A 795 -27.87 -50.74 -20.09
C LEU A 795 -28.59 -51.76 -20.97
N ALA A 796 -29.81 -51.45 -21.41
CA ALA A 796 -30.54 -52.31 -22.33
C ALA A 796 -30.05 -52.11 -23.77
N HIS A 797 -29.67 -53.20 -24.43
CA HIS A 797 -29.38 -53.28 -25.86
C HIS A 797 -30.61 -53.73 -26.67
#